data_AF-A0A9D2G406-F1
#
_entry.id   AF-A0A9D2G406-F1
#
_cell.length_a   1.000
_cell.length_b   1.000
_cell.length_c   1.000
_cell.angle_alpha   90.00
_cell.angle_beta   90.00
_cell.angle_gamma   90.00
#
_symmetry.space_group_name_H-M   'P 1'
#
loop_
_entity.id
_entity.type
_entity.pdbx_description
1 polymer ?
#
loop_
_entity_poly.entity_id
_entity_poly.type
_entity_poly.pdbx_seq_one_letter_code
_entity_poly.pdbx_strand_id
1 'polypeptide(L)'
;VLIEKYIGGWKEIEFEVLRDSAGNVLTVCSMENFDPVGVHTGDSIVVAPALTLSDKDYQMLRTAALEIITELGIEGGCNCQFALHPDSFEYAVIEVNPRVSRSSALASKATGYPIAKVTTKIALGYTLDEIKNDVTGKTYACFEPAIDYVVVKLPKWPFDKFLYAKRELGSRMKATGEVMAIGTSFEQAILKAVRGAEISLSDLNHPKFMAMSREELFSELHKTTDERLFAVYAALKAGISVDEIFDITKIDRWFLCKLRNLVRFERSVTGKQLTEADYLEGKRLGYPDKVLEQYSGQALPMHRRACFKMVDTCAAEFAAQTPYFYSTFDDLDHDEAKPFVDKSEKKRIIVIGSGPIRIGQGIEFDYSSVHCVWTLKELGYEVVIINNNPETVSTDFDTADRLYFEPLTPEDVQNVIDIEKPYGVVITFGGQTAIKLCGYLDKTGVPILGTSADSVDKAEDRERFDELLEQFDIARPKGLTVMTKEEAIRAAETLGYPVLLRPSYVIGGQNMTIAFTENDISRYMDVILAQHIENPVLCDKYLMGTELEVDAISDGVDVLIPGIMQHIERAGVHSGDSIAVYPPYHLSDAMLKTVVDISTELAISLKTKGLINIQYLIYENKLYVIEVNPRASRTIPYISKVTGVPMVELATKIMVGEKLKDLGYGTGLYPNSPYVAVKVPVFSFEKLNDVNSQLGPEMKSTGEVLGIGKTFEEALFKGLVSAGFKMCHPTHDRPVGVYFTVNDQDKFEIVSIAKKFADLGCTLYATAGTAKVISDLGIDVTVVDRLKATKQVSKLMDEGKIDYVIYTGKTDVDSIADYIELHHHAILLGITVLTSLDTANALCDIIASKFTEYNTELVDINDLRTEKMQLDFVKMQSCGNDYIYFNNMDGRITCPESLAINFVSRHYGIGGDGIVLIEKSDVADAKMRIFNQDGSEGMMAGNAIRCVAKYLHEQGMVKGDHMKIETNSGVKDVTVFSFGGVVTSASVDLGVAELNGKKIPSVWEGEQIVDEPMEIDGEVYPVTLVNLGNPHCVIFSKKVDDVPVETLGPKIEHSKYFPNKTNVEFIRVVNEYTIKMRVWERGNGETWGCGTGAAAAAVACVLKGFCKKDTDITVKLRGGDLIVRYRSDGRVILTGNVQKIYEGKVAF
;
A
#
# COMPACT_ATOMS: atom_id res chain seq x y z
N VAL A 1 -3.52 -27.13 0.64
CA VAL A 1 -2.58 -27.20 -0.50
C VAL A 1 -2.96 -28.38 -1.39
N LEU A 2 -2.76 -28.25 -2.71
CA LEU A 2 -2.82 -29.36 -3.66
C LEU A 2 -1.43 -30.02 -3.74
N ILE A 3 -1.35 -31.34 -3.83
CA ILE A 3 -0.09 -32.09 -3.96
C ILE A 3 -0.15 -32.86 -5.28
N GLU A 4 0.82 -32.63 -6.17
CA GLU A 4 0.78 -33.12 -7.54
C GLU A 4 2.02 -33.96 -7.91
N LYS A 5 1.93 -34.68 -9.03
CA LYS A 5 3.05 -35.43 -9.61
C LYS A 5 4.14 -34.46 -10.06
N TYR A 6 5.40 -34.76 -9.73
CA TYR A 6 6.54 -33.97 -10.21
C TYR A 6 6.71 -34.12 -11.73
N ILE A 7 6.55 -33.00 -12.45
CA ILE A 7 6.66 -32.86 -13.91
C ILE A 7 7.76 -31.87 -14.31
N GLY A 8 8.74 -31.65 -13.42
CA GLY A 8 9.83 -30.71 -13.67
C GLY A 8 10.65 -31.08 -14.92
N GLY A 9 10.99 -30.07 -15.73
CA GLY A 9 11.71 -30.26 -16.99
C GLY A 9 10.82 -30.42 -18.23
N TRP A 10 9.49 -30.41 -18.09
CA TRP A 10 8.56 -30.33 -19.23
C TRP A 10 8.52 -28.90 -19.80
N LYS A 11 8.04 -28.73 -21.03
CA LYS A 11 7.82 -27.40 -21.61
C LYS A 11 6.64 -26.74 -20.91
N GLU A 12 6.76 -25.47 -20.54
CA GLU A 12 5.67 -24.71 -19.93
C GLU A 12 5.09 -23.73 -20.96
N ILE A 13 3.80 -23.91 -21.26
CA ILE A 13 3.07 -23.22 -22.32
C ILE A 13 1.85 -22.51 -21.72
N GLU A 14 1.64 -21.26 -22.10
CA GLU A 14 0.48 -20.48 -21.64
C GLU A 14 -0.37 -20.05 -22.84
N PHE A 15 -1.69 -20.03 -22.64
CA PHE A 15 -2.64 -19.46 -23.58
C PHE A 15 -3.48 -18.39 -22.90
N GLU A 16 -3.55 -17.21 -23.51
CA GLU A 16 -4.55 -16.20 -23.18
C GLU A 16 -5.81 -16.44 -24.02
N VAL A 17 -6.94 -16.63 -23.36
CA VAL A 17 -8.19 -17.07 -23.96
C VAL A 17 -9.30 -16.08 -23.62
N LEU A 18 -10.19 -15.79 -24.57
CA LEU A 18 -11.42 -15.03 -24.32
C LEU A 18 -12.64 -15.83 -24.71
N ARG A 19 -13.73 -15.61 -23.98
CA ARG A 19 -15.06 -16.13 -24.29
C ARG A 19 -16.13 -15.07 -24.04
N ASP A 20 -17.14 -14.99 -24.90
CA ASP A 20 -18.31 -14.14 -24.70
C ASP A 20 -19.60 -14.93 -24.38
N SER A 21 -20.70 -14.22 -24.13
CA SER A 21 -22.01 -14.79 -23.82
C SER A 21 -22.69 -15.47 -25.02
N ALA A 22 -22.25 -15.21 -26.26
CA ALA A 22 -22.76 -15.89 -27.46
C ALA A 22 -22.09 -17.25 -27.69
N GLY A 23 -21.04 -17.56 -26.92
CA GLY A 23 -20.26 -18.79 -27.05
C GLY A 23 -19.12 -18.67 -28.06
N ASN A 24 -18.79 -17.46 -28.53
CA ASN A 24 -17.56 -17.24 -29.27
C ASN A 24 -16.39 -17.43 -28.30
N VAL A 25 -15.37 -18.18 -28.72
CA VAL A 25 -14.20 -18.48 -27.92
C VAL A 25 -12.96 -18.50 -28.81
N LEU A 26 -11.87 -17.87 -28.36
CA LEU A 26 -10.64 -17.70 -29.13
C LEU A 26 -9.41 -17.61 -28.25
N THR A 27 -8.24 -17.90 -28.81
CA THR A 27 -6.94 -17.67 -28.16
C THR A 27 -6.27 -16.40 -28.70
N VAL A 28 -6.00 -15.43 -27.83
CA VAL A 28 -5.35 -14.17 -28.21
C VAL A 28 -3.84 -14.33 -28.37
N CYS A 29 -3.21 -15.10 -27.49
CA CYS A 29 -1.77 -15.25 -27.50
C CYS A 29 -1.37 -16.62 -26.95
N SER A 30 -0.35 -17.21 -27.57
CA SER A 30 0.39 -18.34 -27.00
C SER A 30 1.75 -17.86 -26.53
N MET A 31 2.18 -18.36 -25.39
CA MET A 31 3.48 -18.06 -24.81
C MET A 31 4.22 -19.35 -24.48
N GLU A 32 5.51 -19.36 -24.73
CA GLU A 32 6.40 -20.47 -24.40
C GLU A 32 7.47 -19.99 -23.43
N ASN A 33 7.66 -20.74 -22.34
CA ASN A 33 8.68 -20.41 -21.37
C ASN A 33 10.03 -20.98 -21.83
N PHE A 34 11.06 -20.15 -21.78
CA PHE A 34 12.46 -20.55 -22.02
C PHE A 34 12.95 -21.48 -20.91
N ASP A 35 12.61 -21.16 -19.66
CA ASP A 35 12.83 -22.03 -18.51
C ASP A 35 11.72 -23.10 -18.47
N PRO A 36 12.06 -24.38 -18.34
CA PRO A 36 11.07 -25.45 -18.26
C PRO A 36 10.35 -25.48 -16.90
N VAL A 37 9.27 -26.27 -16.82
CA VAL A 37 8.47 -26.43 -15.61
C VAL A 37 9.36 -26.69 -14.39
N GLY A 38 9.14 -25.90 -13.35
CA GLY A 38 9.96 -25.86 -12.15
C GLY A 38 10.39 -24.44 -11.79
N VAL A 39 10.44 -23.55 -12.76
CA VAL A 39 10.55 -22.09 -12.57
C VAL A 39 9.18 -21.47 -12.85
N HIS A 40 8.65 -20.71 -11.90
CA HIS A 40 7.37 -20.02 -12.06
C HIS A 40 7.39 -19.09 -13.28
N THR A 41 6.33 -19.03 -14.08
CA THR A 41 6.26 -18.21 -15.32
C THR A 41 6.65 -16.74 -15.12
N GLY A 42 6.25 -16.15 -13.98
CA GLY A 42 6.69 -14.82 -13.55
C GLY A 42 8.21 -14.63 -13.39
N ASP A 43 8.95 -15.68 -13.00
CA ASP A 43 10.41 -15.73 -12.91
C ASP A 43 11.10 -16.32 -14.15
N SER A 44 10.33 -16.87 -15.09
CA SER A 44 10.87 -17.41 -16.34
C SER A 44 11.10 -16.32 -17.38
N ILE A 45 12.08 -16.52 -18.25
CA ILE A 45 12.10 -15.85 -19.56
C ILE A 45 10.95 -16.43 -20.39
N VAL A 46 10.12 -15.58 -20.99
CA VAL A 46 8.93 -16.01 -21.74
C VAL A 46 8.98 -15.42 -23.14
N VAL A 47 8.60 -16.21 -24.15
CA VAL A 47 8.53 -15.77 -25.54
C VAL A 47 7.11 -15.85 -26.08
N ALA A 48 6.75 -14.91 -26.95
CA ALA A 48 5.52 -14.96 -27.75
C ALA A 48 5.86 -14.77 -29.24
N PRO A 49 5.28 -15.58 -30.15
CA PRO A 49 4.37 -16.69 -29.89
C PRO A 49 5.12 -17.91 -29.34
N ALA A 50 4.44 -19.03 -29.09
CA ALA A 50 5.12 -20.31 -28.90
C ALA A 50 5.92 -20.70 -30.16
N LEU A 51 7.17 -21.14 -30.01
CA LEU A 51 8.16 -21.28 -31.09
C LEU A 51 8.53 -22.73 -31.42
N THR A 52 8.38 -23.66 -30.46
CA THR A 52 8.85 -25.05 -30.62
C THR A 52 7.75 -26.09 -30.70
N LEU A 53 6.49 -25.66 -30.76
CA LEU A 53 5.34 -26.53 -30.92
C LEU A 53 5.11 -26.87 -32.40
N SER A 54 4.84 -28.14 -32.71
CA SER A 54 4.26 -28.46 -34.01
C SER A 54 2.82 -27.94 -34.07
N ASP A 55 2.27 -27.72 -35.26
CA ASP A 55 0.87 -27.32 -35.41
C ASP A 55 -0.08 -28.31 -34.69
N LYS A 56 0.25 -29.60 -34.68
CA LYS A 56 -0.52 -30.60 -33.95
C LYS A 56 -0.47 -30.39 -32.43
N ASP A 57 0.70 -30.11 -31.86
CA ASP A 57 0.84 -29.84 -30.42
C ASP A 57 0.11 -28.54 -30.05
N TYR A 58 0.25 -27.52 -30.90
CA TYR A 58 -0.42 -26.25 -30.73
C TYR A 58 -1.94 -26.39 -30.73
N GLN A 59 -2.52 -27.04 -31.75
CA GLN A 59 -3.98 -27.22 -31.85
C GLN A 59 -4.53 -28.09 -30.72
N MET A 60 -3.75 -29.06 -30.23
CA MET A 60 -4.13 -29.88 -29.06
C MET A 60 -4.26 -29.01 -27.81
N LEU A 61 -3.24 -28.22 -27.47
CA LEU A 61 -3.26 -27.35 -26.29
C LEU A 61 -4.27 -26.20 -26.45
N ARG A 62 -4.38 -25.61 -27.64
CA ARG A 62 -5.40 -24.62 -27.98
C ARG A 62 -6.80 -25.16 -27.74
N THR A 63 -7.12 -26.35 -28.28
CA THR A 63 -8.44 -26.98 -28.08
C THR A 63 -8.73 -27.20 -26.60
N ALA A 64 -7.76 -27.71 -25.85
CA ALA A 64 -7.91 -27.88 -24.40
C ALA A 64 -8.19 -26.54 -23.69
N ALA A 65 -7.50 -25.46 -24.05
CA ALA A 65 -7.72 -24.13 -23.46
C ALA A 65 -9.14 -23.60 -23.76
N LEU A 66 -9.63 -23.75 -24.99
CA LEU A 66 -10.99 -23.35 -25.40
C LEU A 66 -12.08 -24.19 -24.71
N GLU A 67 -11.85 -25.48 -24.51
CA GLU A 67 -12.77 -26.36 -23.78
C GLU A 67 -12.81 -26.02 -22.29
N ILE A 68 -11.65 -25.75 -21.68
CA ILE A 68 -11.54 -25.39 -20.26
C ILE A 68 -12.30 -24.10 -19.93
N ILE A 69 -12.08 -23.02 -20.69
CA ILE A 69 -12.77 -21.74 -20.45
C ILE A 69 -14.29 -21.89 -20.62
N THR A 70 -14.71 -22.73 -21.57
CA THR A 70 -16.12 -23.00 -21.86
C THR A 70 -16.78 -23.78 -20.73
N GLU A 71 -16.13 -24.84 -20.25
CA GLU A 71 -16.65 -25.67 -19.15
C GLU A 71 -16.71 -24.90 -17.82
N LEU A 72 -15.75 -24.00 -17.58
CA LEU A 72 -15.77 -23.11 -16.41
C LEU A 72 -16.81 -21.99 -16.51
N GLY A 73 -17.47 -21.81 -17.67
CA GLY A 73 -18.49 -20.79 -17.88
C GLY A 73 -17.97 -19.37 -17.77
N ILE A 74 -16.68 -19.15 -18.06
CA ILE A 74 -16.06 -17.82 -17.96
C ILE A 74 -16.57 -16.95 -19.13
N GLU A 75 -16.93 -15.71 -18.82
CA GLU A 75 -17.25 -14.65 -19.79
C GLU A 75 -16.27 -13.49 -19.58
N GLY A 76 -15.34 -13.32 -20.52
CA GLY A 76 -14.18 -12.47 -20.39
C GLY A 76 -12.87 -13.19 -20.72
N GLY A 77 -11.74 -12.59 -20.33
CA GLY A 77 -10.41 -13.17 -20.50
C GLY A 77 -9.93 -14.03 -19.33
N CYS A 78 -9.22 -15.11 -19.65
CA CYS A 78 -8.50 -15.95 -18.68
C CYS A 78 -7.17 -16.46 -19.26
N ASN A 79 -6.26 -16.83 -18.37
CA ASN A 79 -5.01 -17.50 -18.72
C ASN A 79 -5.09 -19.00 -18.40
N CYS A 80 -4.67 -19.86 -19.32
CA CYS A 80 -4.57 -21.30 -19.15
C CYS A 80 -3.10 -21.74 -19.26
N GLN A 81 -2.59 -22.46 -18.26
CA GLN A 81 -1.20 -22.94 -18.22
C GLN A 81 -1.12 -24.45 -18.40
N PHE A 82 -0.16 -24.88 -19.21
CA PHE A 82 0.06 -26.28 -19.58
C PHE A 82 1.53 -26.67 -19.43
N ALA A 83 1.76 -27.91 -19.03
CA ALA A 83 3.04 -28.59 -19.16
C ALA A 83 2.97 -29.59 -20.31
N LEU A 84 3.83 -29.50 -21.31
CA LEU A 84 3.92 -30.45 -22.43
C LEU A 84 5.18 -31.31 -22.31
N HIS A 85 5.02 -32.63 -22.38
CA HIS A 85 6.14 -33.56 -22.38
C HIS A 85 7.00 -33.35 -23.65
N PRO A 86 8.33 -33.17 -23.55
CA PRO A 86 9.15 -32.80 -24.71
C PRO A 86 9.16 -33.80 -25.88
N ASP A 87 9.01 -35.10 -25.57
CA ASP A 87 9.11 -36.19 -26.56
C ASP A 87 7.78 -36.94 -26.81
N SER A 88 6.62 -36.41 -26.35
CA SER A 88 5.32 -37.07 -26.52
C SER A 88 4.15 -36.07 -26.56
N PHE A 89 2.94 -36.56 -26.84
CA PHE A 89 1.71 -35.74 -26.78
C PHE A 89 1.10 -35.70 -25.36
N GLU A 90 1.81 -36.22 -24.34
CA GLU A 90 1.34 -36.13 -22.95
C GLU A 90 1.46 -34.67 -22.48
N TYR A 91 0.36 -34.10 -22.00
CA TYR A 91 0.34 -32.79 -21.38
C TYR A 91 -0.40 -32.84 -20.04
N ALA A 92 -0.10 -31.87 -19.18
CA ALA A 92 -0.82 -31.63 -17.94
C ALA A 92 -1.34 -30.19 -17.93
N VAL A 93 -2.54 -29.97 -17.43
CA VAL A 93 -3.05 -28.63 -17.10
C VAL A 93 -2.48 -28.27 -15.73
N ILE A 94 -1.81 -27.12 -15.63
CA ILE A 94 -1.20 -26.65 -14.38
C ILE A 94 -2.24 -25.85 -13.60
N GLU A 95 -2.72 -24.75 -14.17
CA GLU A 95 -3.74 -23.91 -13.57
C GLU A 95 -4.52 -23.09 -14.61
N VAL A 96 -5.62 -22.51 -14.16
CA VAL A 96 -6.44 -21.55 -14.91
C VAL A 96 -6.67 -20.34 -14.02
N ASN A 97 -6.36 -19.16 -14.54
CA ASN A 97 -6.56 -17.89 -13.86
C ASN A 97 -7.81 -17.20 -14.45
N PRO A 98 -8.99 -17.24 -13.79
CA PRO A 98 -10.25 -16.71 -14.32
C PRO A 98 -10.35 -15.19 -14.17
N ARG A 99 -9.32 -14.48 -14.64
CA ARG A 99 -9.16 -13.03 -14.59
C ARG A 99 -8.03 -12.61 -15.53
N VAL A 100 -7.93 -11.29 -15.77
CA VAL A 100 -6.70 -10.71 -16.29
C VAL A 100 -5.52 -10.99 -15.36
N SER A 101 -4.34 -11.14 -15.96
CA SER A 101 -3.10 -11.57 -15.35
C SER A 101 -1.91 -10.74 -15.85
N ARG A 102 -0.73 -10.92 -15.27
CA ARG A 102 0.53 -10.39 -15.83
C ARG A 102 0.74 -10.87 -17.27
N SER A 103 0.44 -12.15 -17.53
CA SER A 103 0.54 -12.78 -18.85
C SER A 103 -0.45 -12.15 -19.83
N SER A 104 -1.64 -11.74 -19.38
CA SER A 104 -2.60 -11.03 -20.23
C SER A 104 -2.14 -9.61 -20.58
N ALA A 105 -1.44 -8.92 -19.67
CA ALA A 105 -0.83 -7.62 -19.95
C ALA A 105 0.29 -7.77 -20.99
N LEU A 106 1.20 -8.73 -20.75
CA LEU A 106 2.26 -9.10 -21.69
C LEU A 106 1.70 -9.46 -23.07
N ALA A 107 0.69 -10.33 -23.13
CA ALA A 107 0.02 -10.72 -24.38
C ALA A 107 -0.65 -9.54 -25.09
N SER A 108 -1.26 -8.63 -24.34
CA SER A 108 -1.88 -7.43 -24.92
C SER A 108 -0.84 -6.54 -25.59
N LYS A 109 0.34 -6.37 -24.97
CA LYS A 109 1.44 -5.61 -25.56
C LYS A 109 2.11 -6.38 -26.71
N ALA A 110 2.30 -7.68 -26.57
CA ALA A 110 2.90 -8.52 -27.60
C ALA A 110 2.08 -8.54 -28.89
N THR A 111 0.76 -8.60 -28.78
CA THR A 111 -0.13 -8.75 -29.95
C THR A 111 -0.71 -7.43 -30.43
N GLY A 112 -0.80 -6.40 -29.57
CA GLY A 112 -1.62 -5.21 -29.79
C GLY A 112 -3.10 -5.40 -29.47
N TYR A 113 -3.53 -6.58 -29.02
CA TYR A 113 -4.93 -6.88 -28.70
C TYR A 113 -5.26 -6.47 -27.24
N PRO A 114 -6.18 -5.53 -26.99
CA PRO A 114 -6.38 -5.00 -25.64
C PRO A 114 -7.31 -5.88 -24.77
N ILE A 115 -6.77 -7.00 -24.25
CA ILE A 115 -7.54 -8.04 -23.53
C ILE A 115 -8.43 -7.48 -22.43
N ALA A 116 -7.90 -6.59 -21.57
CA ALA A 116 -8.66 -6.02 -20.47
C ALA A 116 -9.84 -5.15 -20.95
N LYS A 117 -9.63 -4.29 -21.96
CA LYS A 117 -10.68 -3.44 -22.54
C LYS A 117 -11.78 -4.29 -23.19
N VAL A 118 -11.41 -5.35 -23.91
CA VAL A 118 -12.37 -6.30 -24.51
C VAL A 118 -13.12 -7.07 -23.43
N THR A 119 -12.43 -7.57 -22.40
CA THR A 119 -13.03 -8.26 -21.24
C THR A 119 -14.06 -7.38 -20.53
N THR A 120 -13.77 -6.10 -20.31
CA THR A 120 -14.73 -5.16 -19.73
C THR A 120 -15.97 -4.99 -20.59
N LYS A 121 -15.82 -4.89 -21.93
CA LYS A 121 -16.98 -4.81 -22.84
C LYS A 121 -17.83 -6.09 -22.79
N ILE A 122 -17.20 -7.27 -22.76
CA ILE A 122 -17.92 -8.55 -22.60
C ILE A 122 -18.71 -8.57 -21.29
N ALA A 123 -18.09 -8.13 -20.19
CA ALA A 123 -18.77 -8.05 -18.88
C ALA A 123 -19.98 -7.08 -18.87
N LEU A 124 -20.03 -6.12 -19.81
CA LEU A 124 -21.18 -5.23 -20.03
C LEU A 124 -22.24 -5.81 -20.99
N GLY A 125 -22.03 -7.03 -21.49
CA GLY A 125 -22.96 -7.76 -22.37
C GLY A 125 -22.66 -7.68 -23.87
N TYR A 126 -21.51 -7.12 -24.28
CA TYR A 126 -21.10 -7.14 -25.69
C TYR A 126 -20.57 -8.51 -26.10
N THR A 127 -20.73 -8.85 -27.38
CA THR A 127 -20.09 -10.02 -27.99
C THR A 127 -18.83 -9.64 -28.77
N LEU A 128 -17.92 -10.60 -28.98
CA LEU A 128 -16.63 -10.36 -29.64
C LEU A 128 -16.78 -9.83 -31.07
N ASP A 129 -17.87 -10.19 -31.76
CA ASP A 129 -18.22 -9.75 -33.10
C ASP A 129 -18.86 -8.35 -33.15
N GLU A 130 -19.20 -7.76 -32.00
CA GLU A 130 -19.67 -6.37 -31.90
C GLU A 130 -18.53 -5.39 -31.58
N ILE A 131 -17.47 -5.87 -30.95
CA ILE A 131 -16.35 -5.06 -30.49
C ILE A 131 -15.38 -4.84 -31.67
N LYS A 132 -15.13 -3.58 -32.06
CA LYS A 132 -14.13 -3.27 -33.10
C LYS A 132 -12.71 -3.51 -32.59
N ASN A 133 -11.82 -3.96 -33.47
CA ASN A 133 -10.38 -4.00 -33.22
C ASN A 133 -9.80 -2.58 -33.30
N ASP A 134 -9.29 -2.08 -32.17
CA ASP A 134 -8.76 -0.72 -32.02
C ASP A 134 -7.48 -0.49 -32.86
N VAL A 135 -6.73 -1.54 -33.20
CA VAL A 135 -5.45 -1.42 -33.94
C VAL A 135 -5.67 -1.27 -35.45
N THR A 136 -6.55 -2.08 -36.04
CA THR A 136 -6.84 -2.02 -37.48
C THR A 136 -7.94 -1.01 -37.81
N GLY A 137 -8.85 -0.75 -36.86
CA GLY A 137 -10.06 0.07 -37.03
C GLY A 137 -11.08 -0.46 -38.05
N LYS A 138 -10.81 -1.62 -38.65
CA LYS A 138 -11.57 -2.20 -39.78
C LYS A 138 -12.07 -3.61 -39.50
N THR A 139 -11.43 -4.33 -38.58
CA THR A 139 -11.83 -5.67 -38.15
C THR A 139 -12.53 -5.64 -36.79
N TYR A 140 -13.07 -6.77 -36.37
CA TYR A 140 -13.68 -6.95 -35.05
C TYR A 140 -12.72 -7.69 -34.11
N ALA A 141 -13.04 -7.74 -32.83
CA ALA A 141 -12.25 -8.42 -31.80
C ALA A 141 -12.36 -9.95 -31.87
N CYS A 142 -13.33 -10.48 -32.63
CA CYS A 142 -13.52 -11.92 -32.84
C CYS A 142 -12.52 -12.52 -33.86
N PHE A 143 -11.24 -12.53 -33.52
CA PHE A 143 -10.17 -13.18 -34.30
C PHE A 143 -8.99 -13.55 -33.39
N GLU A 144 -8.12 -14.45 -33.86
CA GLU A 144 -6.86 -14.79 -33.20
C GLU A 144 -5.73 -13.97 -33.84
N PRO A 145 -4.99 -13.16 -33.06
CA PRO A 145 -3.88 -12.38 -33.58
C PRO A 145 -2.78 -13.23 -34.24
N ALA A 146 -2.20 -12.70 -35.31
CA ALA A 146 -0.99 -13.21 -35.94
C ALA A 146 0.11 -12.15 -35.82
N ILE A 147 1.32 -12.56 -35.47
CA ILE A 147 2.48 -11.67 -35.33
C ILE A 147 3.63 -12.16 -36.21
N ASP A 148 4.33 -11.22 -36.85
CA ASP A 148 5.47 -11.45 -37.76
C ASP A 148 6.82 -11.10 -37.10
N TYR A 149 6.83 -11.10 -35.78
CA TYR A 149 7.98 -10.85 -34.91
C TYR A 149 7.98 -11.80 -33.71
N VAL A 150 9.07 -11.76 -32.94
CA VAL A 150 9.24 -12.49 -31.69
C VAL A 150 9.30 -11.48 -30.55
N VAL A 151 8.53 -11.74 -29.52
CA VAL A 151 8.53 -11.00 -28.26
C VAL A 151 9.28 -11.81 -27.22
N VAL A 152 10.14 -11.15 -26.45
CA VAL A 152 10.84 -11.74 -25.31
C VAL A 152 10.55 -10.91 -24.07
N LYS A 153 10.03 -11.57 -23.04
CA LYS A 153 9.95 -11.05 -21.68
C LYS A 153 11.12 -11.57 -20.85
N LEU A 154 11.80 -10.67 -20.15
CA LEU A 154 12.87 -10.97 -19.20
C LEU A 154 12.48 -10.41 -17.82
N PRO A 155 12.38 -11.25 -16.76
CA PRO A 155 12.09 -10.77 -15.42
C PRO A 155 13.19 -9.86 -14.87
N LYS A 156 12.83 -8.97 -13.94
CA LYS A 156 13.74 -8.18 -13.11
C LYS A 156 13.63 -8.66 -11.66
N TRP A 157 14.76 -9.10 -11.10
CA TRP A 157 14.85 -9.55 -9.70
C TRP A 157 15.45 -8.50 -8.78
N PRO A 158 15.18 -8.56 -7.46
CA PRO A 158 15.67 -7.61 -6.47
C PRO A 158 16.97 -8.07 -5.77
N PHE A 159 17.73 -9.03 -6.32
CA PHE A 159 18.92 -9.57 -5.65
C PHE A 159 20.07 -8.57 -5.50
N ASP A 160 20.02 -7.45 -6.22
CA ASP A 160 20.87 -6.28 -6.03
C ASP A 160 20.61 -5.54 -4.71
N LYS A 161 19.42 -5.72 -4.11
CA LYS A 161 19.01 -5.19 -2.80
C LYS A 161 19.09 -6.22 -1.66
N PHE A 162 19.09 -7.52 -2.00
CA PHE A 162 19.08 -8.60 -1.03
C PHE A 162 20.29 -9.53 -1.22
N LEU A 163 21.48 -9.04 -0.89
CA LEU A 163 22.77 -9.73 -1.14
C LEU A 163 22.87 -11.15 -0.57
N TYR A 164 22.22 -11.42 0.57
CA TYR A 164 22.25 -12.72 1.24
C TYR A 164 21.07 -13.63 0.89
N ALA A 165 20.15 -13.17 0.04
CA ALA A 165 19.00 -13.97 -0.39
C ALA A 165 19.45 -15.13 -1.28
N LYS A 166 18.75 -16.26 -1.20
CA LYS A 166 18.95 -17.36 -2.14
C LYS A 166 18.43 -16.95 -3.50
N ARG A 167 19.33 -17.03 -4.48
CA ARG A 167 19.07 -16.71 -5.89
C ARG A 167 18.42 -17.85 -6.67
N GLU A 168 18.23 -19.01 -6.04
CA GLU A 168 17.55 -20.16 -6.64
C GLU A 168 16.11 -19.81 -6.98
N LEU A 169 15.72 -20.07 -8.23
CA LEU A 169 14.36 -19.90 -8.74
C LEU A 169 13.60 -21.22 -8.61
N GLY A 170 12.29 -21.13 -8.43
CA GLY A 170 11.40 -22.27 -8.24
C GLY A 170 9.97 -21.93 -8.63
N SER A 171 8.99 -22.71 -8.15
CA SER A 171 7.56 -22.45 -8.38
C SER A 171 7.00 -21.22 -7.62
N ARG A 172 7.83 -20.53 -6.82
CA ARG A 172 7.46 -19.28 -6.15
C ARG A 172 8.20 -18.13 -6.81
N MET A 173 7.44 -17.17 -7.33
CA MET A 173 7.96 -15.96 -7.94
C MET A 173 8.77 -15.09 -6.96
N LYS A 174 9.91 -14.58 -7.42
CA LYS A 174 10.80 -13.65 -6.72
C LYS A 174 11.08 -12.36 -7.50
N ALA A 175 10.77 -12.30 -8.79
CA ALA A 175 10.88 -11.11 -9.61
C ALA A 175 9.99 -9.97 -9.07
N THR A 176 10.46 -8.73 -9.18
CA THR A 176 9.73 -7.52 -8.76
C THR A 176 9.21 -6.70 -9.93
N GLY A 177 9.63 -7.03 -11.14
CA GLY A 177 9.11 -6.46 -12.39
C GLY A 177 9.58 -7.27 -13.58
N GLU A 178 9.36 -6.74 -14.78
CA GLU A 178 9.75 -7.37 -16.03
C GLU A 178 9.99 -6.34 -17.13
N VAL A 179 10.68 -6.78 -18.18
CA VAL A 179 10.88 -6.01 -19.40
C VAL A 179 10.40 -6.83 -20.57
N MET A 180 9.91 -6.16 -21.60
CA MET A 180 9.56 -6.78 -22.87
C MET A 180 10.42 -6.18 -23.99
N ALA A 181 10.77 -7.00 -24.97
CA ALA A 181 11.41 -6.54 -26.19
C ALA A 181 10.83 -7.25 -27.40
N ILE A 182 10.76 -6.52 -28.52
CA ILE A 182 10.26 -7.02 -29.79
C ILE A 182 11.40 -7.03 -30.81
N GLY A 183 11.55 -8.14 -31.53
CA GLY A 183 12.53 -8.28 -32.61
C GLY A 183 12.05 -9.22 -33.70
N THR A 184 12.64 -9.12 -34.89
CA THR A 184 12.34 -9.99 -36.05
C THR A 184 12.93 -11.40 -35.90
N SER A 185 13.72 -11.63 -34.85
CA SER A 185 14.27 -12.92 -34.47
C SER A 185 14.39 -13.02 -32.94
N PHE A 186 14.47 -14.25 -32.43
CA PHE A 186 14.73 -14.48 -31.00
C PHE A 186 16.07 -13.87 -30.59
N GLU A 187 17.12 -14.01 -31.42
CA GLU A 187 18.44 -13.43 -31.16
C GLU A 187 18.38 -11.90 -30.94
N GLN A 188 17.62 -11.20 -31.80
CA GLN A 188 17.44 -9.75 -31.68
C GLN A 188 16.63 -9.38 -30.44
N ALA A 189 15.51 -10.08 -30.20
CA ALA A 189 14.62 -9.79 -29.09
C ALA A 189 15.30 -10.05 -27.73
N ILE A 190 16.06 -11.13 -27.56
CA ILE A 190 16.75 -11.43 -26.29
C ILE A 190 17.86 -10.41 -25.98
N LEU A 191 18.63 -9.97 -26.98
CA LEU A 191 19.65 -8.92 -26.78
C LEU A 191 19.02 -7.56 -26.43
N LYS A 192 17.85 -7.24 -27.01
CA LYS A 192 17.06 -6.05 -26.63
C LYS A 192 16.54 -6.16 -25.19
N ALA A 193 15.99 -7.31 -24.81
CA ALA A 193 15.48 -7.53 -23.47
C ALA A 193 16.60 -7.38 -22.42
N VAL A 194 17.77 -8.00 -22.65
CA VAL A 194 18.90 -7.94 -21.71
C VAL A 194 19.41 -6.52 -21.49
N ARG A 195 19.64 -5.75 -22.57
CA ARG A 195 20.09 -4.35 -22.41
C ARG A 195 19.00 -3.42 -21.87
N GLY A 196 17.73 -3.77 -22.08
CA GLY A 196 16.59 -3.05 -21.55
C GLY A 196 16.21 -3.42 -20.11
N ALA A 197 16.88 -4.41 -19.51
CA ALA A 197 16.57 -4.90 -18.17
C ALA A 197 17.19 -4.11 -17.02
N GLU A 198 17.97 -3.07 -17.31
CA GLU A 198 18.63 -2.25 -16.28
C GLU A 198 19.53 -3.08 -15.34
N ILE A 199 20.18 -4.12 -15.88
CA ILE A 199 21.12 -5.01 -15.19
C ILE A 199 22.59 -4.73 -15.54
N SER A 200 22.88 -3.57 -16.12
CA SER A 200 24.23 -3.12 -16.50
C SER A 200 24.94 -4.02 -17.52
N LEU A 201 24.20 -4.74 -18.36
CA LEU A 201 24.72 -5.53 -19.46
C LEU A 201 24.20 -5.01 -20.80
N SER A 202 25.03 -5.03 -21.83
CA SER A 202 24.65 -4.67 -23.20
C SER A 202 24.55 -5.86 -24.15
N ASP A 203 24.99 -7.04 -23.69
CA ASP A 203 24.93 -8.32 -24.39
C ASP A 203 24.85 -9.49 -23.37
N LEU A 204 25.05 -10.72 -23.83
CA LEU A 204 24.98 -11.93 -23.00
C LEU A 204 26.30 -12.27 -22.27
N ASN A 205 27.34 -11.43 -22.37
CA ASN A 205 28.67 -11.73 -21.84
C ASN A 205 28.86 -11.20 -20.43
N HIS A 206 28.28 -11.91 -19.46
CA HIS A 206 28.41 -11.56 -18.05
C HIS A 206 29.85 -11.82 -17.53
N PRO A 207 30.57 -10.81 -16.97
CA PRO A 207 31.99 -10.93 -16.59
C PRO A 207 32.32 -12.11 -15.66
N LYS A 208 31.48 -12.32 -14.65
CA LYS A 208 31.56 -13.46 -13.70
C LYS A 208 31.71 -14.82 -14.40
N PHE A 209 30.86 -15.13 -15.38
CA PHE A 209 30.86 -16.44 -16.04
C PHE A 209 31.90 -16.52 -17.15
N MET A 210 32.28 -15.40 -17.75
CA MET A 210 33.33 -15.36 -18.78
C MET A 210 34.73 -15.64 -18.19
N ALA A 211 34.92 -15.45 -16.88
CA ALA A 211 36.17 -15.76 -16.19
C ALA A 211 36.28 -17.22 -15.72
N MET A 212 35.19 -17.99 -15.77
CA MET A 212 35.14 -19.38 -15.28
C MET A 212 35.73 -20.39 -16.26
N SER A 213 36.27 -21.49 -15.74
CA SER A 213 36.70 -22.63 -16.55
C SER A 213 35.52 -23.41 -17.13
N ARG A 214 35.78 -24.28 -18.11
CA ARG A 214 34.75 -25.16 -18.68
C ARG A 214 34.13 -26.07 -17.61
N GLU A 215 34.92 -26.59 -16.68
CA GLU A 215 34.46 -27.44 -15.59
C GLU A 215 33.59 -26.68 -14.58
N GLU A 216 33.96 -25.44 -14.26
CA GLU A 216 33.18 -24.56 -13.39
C GLU A 216 31.83 -24.22 -14.03
N LEU A 217 31.82 -23.84 -15.31
CA LEU A 217 30.60 -23.55 -16.07
C LEU A 217 29.67 -24.77 -16.14
N PHE A 218 30.21 -25.97 -16.34
CA PHE A 218 29.42 -27.19 -16.35
C PHE A 218 28.70 -27.41 -15.01
N SER A 219 29.36 -27.10 -13.88
CA SER A 219 28.75 -27.16 -12.55
C SER A 219 27.66 -26.09 -12.37
N GLU A 220 27.88 -24.87 -12.88
CA GLU A 220 26.89 -23.78 -12.80
C GLU A 220 25.59 -24.10 -13.56
N LEU A 221 25.62 -24.90 -14.63
CA LEU A 221 24.40 -25.29 -15.40
C LEU A 221 23.35 -26.01 -14.56
N HIS A 222 23.75 -26.71 -13.49
CA HIS A 222 22.83 -27.40 -12.58
C HIS A 222 22.08 -26.44 -11.65
N LYS A 223 22.54 -25.19 -11.53
CA LYS A 223 21.90 -24.18 -10.69
C LYS A 223 20.83 -23.47 -11.50
N THR A 224 19.63 -23.41 -10.93
CA THR A 224 18.50 -22.69 -11.53
C THR A 224 18.38 -21.35 -10.80
N THR A 225 19.04 -20.32 -11.32
CA THR A 225 19.11 -18.97 -10.71
C THR A 225 18.73 -17.89 -11.72
N ASP A 226 18.60 -16.65 -11.26
CA ASP A 226 18.38 -15.47 -12.11
C ASP A 226 19.51 -15.20 -13.13
N GLU A 227 20.69 -15.79 -12.92
CA GLU A 227 21.84 -15.64 -13.81
C GLU A 227 21.97 -16.77 -14.85
N ARG A 228 21.02 -17.71 -14.87
CA ARG A 228 21.10 -18.96 -15.64
C ARG A 228 21.32 -18.73 -17.14
N LEU A 229 20.68 -17.73 -17.73
CA LEU A 229 20.86 -17.34 -19.14
C LEU A 229 22.34 -17.10 -19.46
N PHE A 230 23.05 -16.38 -18.58
CA PHE A 230 24.45 -16.01 -18.78
C PHE A 230 25.39 -17.19 -18.57
N ALA A 231 25.09 -18.06 -17.59
CA ALA A 231 25.83 -19.32 -17.40
C ALA A 231 25.72 -20.24 -18.61
N VAL A 232 24.49 -20.39 -19.15
CA VAL A 232 24.23 -21.16 -20.39
C VAL A 232 24.98 -20.57 -21.58
N TYR A 233 24.97 -19.24 -21.74
CA TYR A 233 25.68 -18.57 -22.82
C TYR A 233 27.20 -18.77 -22.73
N ALA A 234 27.77 -18.60 -21.54
CA ALA A 234 29.19 -18.86 -21.29
C ALA A 234 29.58 -20.32 -21.53
N ALA A 235 28.74 -21.29 -21.13
CA ALA A 235 28.95 -22.70 -21.39
C ALA A 235 29.04 -23.02 -22.90
N LEU A 236 28.12 -22.46 -23.71
CA LEU A 236 28.17 -22.57 -25.17
C LEU A 236 29.46 -21.96 -25.74
N LYS A 237 29.90 -20.81 -25.20
CA LYS A 237 31.14 -20.13 -25.60
C LYS A 237 32.40 -20.89 -25.18
N ALA A 238 32.36 -21.63 -24.09
CA ALA A 238 33.42 -22.56 -23.66
C ALA A 238 33.44 -23.90 -24.41
N GLY A 239 32.47 -24.13 -25.32
CA GLY A 239 32.41 -25.31 -26.17
C GLY A 239 31.70 -26.52 -25.56
N ILE A 240 30.89 -26.33 -24.51
CA ILE A 240 29.93 -27.35 -24.06
C ILE A 240 28.82 -27.47 -25.11
N SER A 241 28.43 -28.70 -25.45
CA SER A 241 27.46 -28.96 -26.52
C SER A 241 26.04 -28.60 -26.11
N VAL A 242 25.19 -28.35 -27.12
CA VAL A 242 23.76 -28.08 -26.90
C VAL A 242 23.07 -29.25 -26.19
N ASP A 243 23.44 -30.50 -26.52
CA ASP A 243 22.85 -31.68 -25.90
C ASP A 243 23.25 -31.82 -24.43
N GLU A 244 24.53 -31.59 -24.09
CA GLU A 244 24.98 -31.57 -22.70
C GLU A 244 24.22 -30.52 -21.86
N ILE A 245 24.01 -29.32 -22.41
CA ILE A 245 23.26 -28.26 -21.73
C ILE A 245 21.77 -28.63 -21.61
N PHE A 246 21.15 -29.15 -22.67
CA PHE A 246 19.76 -29.61 -22.65
C PHE A 246 19.56 -30.72 -21.60
N ASP A 247 20.47 -31.68 -21.51
CA ASP A 247 20.35 -32.81 -20.59
C ASP A 247 20.31 -32.37 -19.12
N ILE A 248 20.99 -31.27 -18.80
CA ILE A 248 21.02 -30.66 -17.47
C ILE A 248 19.84 -29.71 -17.27
N THR A 249 19.68 -28.75 -18.17
CA THR A 249 18.82 -27.59 -17.96
C THR A 249 17.37 -27.82 -18.39
N LYS A 250 17.17 -28.74 -19.34
CA LYS A 250 15.91 -28.97 -20.06
C LYS A 250 15.37 -27.75 -20.83
N ILE A 251 16.17 -26.70 -20.99
CA ILE A 251 15.89 -25.58 -21.92
C ILE A 251 15.89 -26.15 -23.34
N ASP A 252 14.83 -25.88 -24.11
CA ASP A 252 14.66 -26.48 -25.44
C ASP A 252 15.87 -26.23 -26.34
N ARG A 253 16.26 -27.27 -27.11
CA ARG A 253 17.42 -27.23 -28.01
C ARG A 253 17.33 -26.09 -29.03
N TRP A 254 16.12 -25.68 -29.40
CA TRP A 254 15.89 -24.57 -30.30
C TRP A 254 16.49 -23.28 -29.73
N PHE A 255 16.16 -22.92 -28.49
CA PHE A 255 16.70 -21.73 -27.83
C PHE A 255 18.22 -21.81 -27.68
N LEU A 256 18.74 -22.96 -27.26
CA LEU A 256 20.19 -23.19 -27.13
C LEU A 256 20.92 -23.05 -28.48
N CYS A 257 20.32 -23.52 -29.57
CA CYS A 257 20.86 -23.36 -30.92
C CYS A 257 20.87 -21.89 -31.36
N LYS A 258 19.85 -21.11 -30.99
CA LYS A 258 19.77 -19.67 -31.26
C LYS A 258 20.82 -18.88 -30.49
N LEU A 259 21.01 -19.18 -29.20
CA LEU A 259 22.12 -18.63 -28.42
C LEU A 259 23.49 -19.00 -29.02
N ARG A 260 23.64 -20.23 -29.54
CA ARG A 260 24.87 -20.65 -30.23
C ARG A 260 25.13 -19.87 -31.53
N ASN A 261 24.10 -19.34 -32.20
CA ASN A 261 24.29 -18.48 -33.38
C ASN A 261 25.02 -17.19 -33.00
N LEU A 262 24.62 -16.57 -31.88
CA LEU A 262 25.29 -15.39 -31.30
C LEU A 262 26.76 -15.70 -30.97
N VAL A 263 27.05 -16.83 -30.32
CA VAL A 263 28.43 -17.29 -30.03
C VAL A 263 29.25 -17.45 -31.32
N ARG A 264 28.66 -18.01 -32.38
CA ARG A 264 29.34 -18.18 -33.68
C ARG A 264 29.64 -16.83 -34.32
N PHE A 265 28.70 -15.90 -34.27
CA PHE A 265 28.88 -14.54 -34.77
C PHE A 265 29.99 -13.82 -34.02
N GLU A 266 29.95 -13.79 -32.68
CA GLU A 266 31.00 -13.16 -31.86
C GLU A 266 32.39 -13.72 -32.19
N ARG A 267 32.53 -15.05 -32.29
CA ARG A 267 33.80 -15.69 -32.68
C ARG A 267 34.25 -15.31 -34.09
N SER A 268 33.31 -15.03 -35.00
CA SER A 268 33.64 -14.65 -36.37
C SER A 268 34.24 -13.25 -36.44
N VAL A 269 33.82 -12.33 -35.57
CA VAL A 269 34.21 -10.92 -35.57
C VAL A 269 35.29 -10.54 -34.55
N THR A 270 35.47 -11.32 -33.48
CA THR A 270 36.40 -10.98 -32.40
C THR A 270 37.84 -10.84 -32.91
N GLY A 271 38.47 -9.69 -32.63
CA GLY A 271 39.86 -9.40 -33.00
C GLY A 271 40.11 -9.26 -34.50
N LYS A 272 39.06 -9.06 -35.30
CA LYS A 272 39.14 -8.85 -36.76
C LYS A 272 38.52 -7.53 -37.15
N GLN A 273 38.97 -6.98 -38.27
CA GLN A 273 38.32 -5.83 -38.89
C GLN A 273 36.95 -6.25 -39.43
N LEU A 274 35.89 -5.56 -38.99
CA LEU A 274 34.52 -5.81 -39.45
C LEU A 274 34.37 -5.38 -40.91
N THR A 275 33.85 -6.27 -41.75
CA THR A 275 33.32 -5.88 -43.06
C THR A 275 31.94 -5.24 -42.89
N GLU A 276 31.46 -4.54 -43.92
CA GLU A 276 30.08 -4.01 -43.97
C GLU A 276 29.04 -5.13 -43.74
N ALA A 277 29.27 -6.31 -44.32
CA ALA A 277 28.40 -7.47 -44.12
C ALA A 277 28.41 -7.98 -42.67
N ASP A 278 29.58 -8.04 -42.02
CA ASP A 278 29.68 -8.43 -40.62
C ASP A 278 28.96 -7.44 -39.70
N TYR A 279 29.10 -6.14 -39.98
CA TYR A 279 28.39 -5.09 -39.24
C TYR A 279 26.87 -5.24 -39.38
N LEU A 280 26.36 -5.35 -40.60
CA LEU A 280 24.93 -5.49 -40.87
C LEU A 280 24.34 -6.76 -40.23
N GLU A 281 25.05 -7.89 -40.27
CA GLU A 281 24.60 -9.10 -39.57
C GLU A 281 24.61 -8.90 -38.05
N GLY A 282 25.61 -8.21 -37.50
CA GLY A 282 25.64 -7.84 -36.09
C GLY A 282 24.43 -7.00 -35.68
N LYS A 283 24.05 -6.00 -36.49
CA LYS A 283 22.85 -5.20 -36.27
C LYS A 283 21.57 -6.03 -36.38
N ARG A 284 21.47 -6.93 -37.37
CA ARG A 284 20.33 -7.84 -37.54
C ARG A 284 20.16 -8.78 -36.36
N LEU A 285 21.26 -9.25 -35.77
CA LEU A 285 21.27 -10.06 -34.56
C LEU A 285 20.94 -9.25 -33.30
N GLY A 286 21.02 -7.91 -33.35
CA GLY A 286 20.63 -7.02 -32.25
C GLY A 286 21.79 -6.42 -31.44
N TYR A 287 23.04 -6.52 -31.91
CA TYR A 287 24.20 -5.97 -31.22
C TYR A 287 24.28 -4.43 -31.34
N PRO A 288 24.49 -3.72 -30.21
CA PRO A 288 24.82 -2.30 -30.22
C PRO A 288 26.15 -2.02 -30.91
N ASP A 289 26.30 -0.82 -31.48
CA ASP A 289 27.51 -0.37 -32.18
C ASP A 289 28.75 -0.44 -31.28
N LYS A 290 28.61 0.05 -30.03
CA LYS A 290 29.68 0.01 -29.02
C LYS A 290 30.17 -1.42 -28.73
N VAL A 291 29.26 -2.40 -28.76
CA VAL A 291 29.61 -3.81 -28.50
C VAL A 291 30.36 -4.41 -29.69
N LEU A 292 29.96 -4.08 -30.92
CA LEU A 292 30.68 -4.50 -32.12
C LEU A 292 32.09 -3.89 -32.20
N GLU A 293 32.26 -2.63 -31.79
CA GLU A 293 33.57 -1.99 -31.63
C GLU A 293 34.43 -2.71 -30.60
N GLN A 294 33.86 -3.07 -29.44
CA GLN A 294 34.57 -3.81 -28.40
C GLN A 294 35.04 -5.18 -28.88
N TYR A 295 34.22 -5.92 -29.64
CA TYR A 295 34.62 -7.23 -30.17
C TYR A 295 35.70 -7.13 -31.23
N SER A 296 35.56 -6.21 -32.17
CA SER A 296 36.51 -6.05 -33.27
C SER A 296 37.84 -5.44 -32.81
N GLY A 297 37.81 -4.58 -31.77
CA GLY A 297 38.94 -3.78 -31.32
C GLY A 297 39.32 -2.67 -32.31
N GLN A 298 38.45 -2.37 -33.28
CA GLN A 298 38.67 -1.41 -34.36
C GLN A 298 37.42 -0.55 -34.58
N ALA A 299 37.58 0.55 -35.35
CA ALA A 299 36.45 1.39 -35.73
C ALA A 299 35.46 0.64 -36.65
N LEU A 300 34.18 0.96 -36.52
CA LEU A 300 33.13 0.37 -37.35
C LEU A 300 33.31 0.76 -38.84
N PRO A 301 32.99 -0.15 -39.79
CA PRO A 301 33.11 0.12 -41.22
C PRO A 301 32.06 1.11 -41.72
N MET A 302 30.91 1.16 -41.06
CA MET A 302 29.80 2.07 -41.32
C MET A 302 28.96 2.24 -40.06
N HIS A 303 28.02 3.18 -40.10
CA HIS A 303 26.93 3.29 -39.13
C HIS A 303 25.59 3.17 -39.87
N ARG A 304 24.67 2.37 -39.35
CA ARG A 304 23.30 2.23 -39.88
C ARG A 304 22.31 2.52 -38.77
N ARG A 305 21.40 3.47 -39.00
CA ARG A 305 20.24 3.70 -38.13
C ARG A 305 19.24 2.55 -38.25
N ALA A 306 18.48 2.31 -37.19
CA ALA A 306 17.36 1.37 -37.23
C ALA A 306 16.22 1.86 -38.14
N CYS A 307 15.43 0.93 -38.67
CA CYS A 307 14.09 1.18 -39.19
C CYS A 307 13.05 0.69 -38.17
N PHE A 308 11.83 1.20 -38.25
CA PHE A 308 10.76 0.82 -37.34
C PHE A 308 9.64 0.08 -38.05
N LYS A 309 9.14 -0.96 -37.39
CA LYS A 309 8.00 -1.80 -37.82
C LYS A 309 6.87 -1.66 -36.82
N MET A 310 5.65 -1.91 -37.28
CA MET A 310 4.43 -1.77 -36.49
C MET A 310 3.98 -3.08 -35.87
N VAL A 311 3.41 -2.98 -34.66
CA VAL A 311 2.56 -4.02 -34.08
C VAL A 311 1.14 -3.81 -34.60
N ASP A 312 0.60 -4.80 -35.32
CA ASP A 312 -0.65 -4.64 -36.08
C ASP A 312 -1.73 -5.69 -35.79
N THR A 313 -1.48 -6.66 -34.90
CA THR A 313 -2.33 -7.81 -34.57
C THR A 313 -2.51 -8.86 -35.68
N CYS A 314 -2.07 -8.62 -36.91
CA CYS A 314 -2.47 -9.40 -38.08
C CYS A 314 -1.35 -9.70 -39.10
N ALA A 315 -0.09 -9.51 -38.73
CA ALA A 315 1.08 -9.83 -39.56
C ALA A 315 0.98 -9.21 -40.98
N ALA A 316 0.68 -7.92 -41.02
CA ALA A 316 0.49 -7.08 -42.20
C ALA A 316 -0.65 -7.50 -43.15
N GLU A 317 -1.58 -8.39 -42.75
CA GLU A 317 -2.77 -8.70 -43.55
C GLU A 317 -3.65 -7.45 -43.74
N PHE A 318 -3.76 -6.61 -42.69
CA PHE A 318 -4.47 -5.34 -42.71
C PHE A 318 -3.55 -4.20 -42.27
N ALA A 319 -3.71 -3.04 -42.90
CA ALA A 319 -2.97 -1.84 -42.49
C ALA A 319 -3.40 -1.39 -41.08
N ALA A 320 -2.46 -1.39 -40.14
CA ALA A 320 -2.65 -0.79 -38.82
C ALA A 320 -2.81 0.73 -38.92
N GLN A 321 -3.68 1.26 -38.07
CA GLN A 321 -3.88 2.71 -37.91
C GLN A 321 -3.16 3.24 -36.67
N THR A 322 -2.85 2.36 -35.72
CA THR A 322 -2.26 2.68 -34.43
C THR A 322 -0.73 2.65 -34.50
N PRO A 323 -0.04 3.79 -34.28
CA PRO A 323 1.42 3.92 -34.38
C PRO A 323 2.15 3.33 -33.16
N TYR A 324 2.17 2.00 -33.11
CA TYR A 324 2.88 1.21 -32.11
C TYR A 324 4.10 0.53 -32.75
N PHE A 325 5.30 1.01 -32.44
CA PHE A 325 6.54 0.67 -33.15
C PHE A 325 7.55 -0.11 -32.32
N TYR A 326 8.38 -0.88 -33.02
CA TYR A 326 9.64 -1.45 -32.52
C TYR A 326 10.75 -1.34 -33.59
N SER A 327 12.00 -1.26 -33.13
CA SER A 327 13.17 -1.11 -34.00
C SER A 327 13.63 -2.45 -34.58
N THR A 328 14.08 -2.42 -35.83
CA THR A 328 14.82 -3.50 -36.50
C THR A 328 15.81 -2.93 -37.52
N PHE A 329 16.56 -3.81 -38.20
CA PHE A 329 17.57 -3.45 -39.20
C PHE A 329 17.24 -4.06 -40.57
N ASP A 330 16.04 -3.75 -41.06
CA ASP A 330 15.57 -4.01 -42.42
C ASP A 330 15.91 -2.82 -43.35
N ASP A 331 15.50 -2.88 -44.61
CA ASP A 331 15.66 -1.77 -45.56
C ASP A 331 14.94 -0.50 -45.10
N LEU A 332 15.64 0.64 -45.18
CA LEU A 332 15.15 1.95 -44.69
C LEU A 332 13.95 2.48 -45.48
N ASP A 333 13.72 1.97 -46.69
CA ASP A 333 12.55 2.30 -47.50
C ASP A 333 11.27 1.64 -46.95
N HIS A 334 11.40 0.63 -46.08
CA HIS A 334 10.31 -0.03 -45.38
C HIS A 334 10.13 0.46 -43.93
N ASP A 335 10.63 1.65 -43.60
CA ASP A 335 10.48 2.27 -42.28
C ASP A 335 9.04 2.79 -42.10
N GLU A 336 8.27 2.07 -41.29
CA GLU A 336 6.83 2.29 -41.11
C GLU A 336 6.51 3.47 -40.18
N ALA A 337 7.48 3.96 -39.41
CA ALA A 337 7.31 5.16 -38.61
C ALA A 337 7.32 6.43 -39.47
N LYS A 338 8.16 6.46 -40.51
CA LYS A 338 8.37 7.64 -41.36
C LYS A 338 7.08 8.21 -41.97
N PRO A 339 6.14 7.41 -42.52
CA PRO A 339 4.86 7.92 -43.00
C PRO A 339 3.99 8.59 -41.93
N PHE A 340 4.10 8.22 -40.66
CA PHE A 340 3.35 8.88 -39.58
C PHE A 340 4.00 10.21 -39.20
N VAL A 341 5.33 10.24 -39.15
CA VAL A 341 6.09 11.46 -38.89
C VAL A 341 5.90 12.49 -39.99
N ASP A 342 5.95 12.09 -41.26
CA ASP A 342 5.83 12.98 -42.42
C ASP A 342 4.41 13.56 -42.60
N LYS A 343 3.38 12.98 -41.96
CA LYS A 343 1.98 13.44 -42.05
C LYS A 343 1.65 14.66 -41.18
N SER A 344 2.53 15.03 -40.25
CA SER A 344 2.25 16.06 -39.24
C SER A 344 3.36 17.10 -39.21
N GLU A 345 2.97 18.39 -39.24
CA GLU A 345 3.87 19.53 -39.03
C GLU A 345 3.88 20.01 -37.56
N LYS A 346 3.17 19.33 -36.65
CA LYS A 346 3.14 19.69 -35.23
C LYS A 346 4.52 19.53 -34.60
N LYS A 347 4.78 20.33 -33.56
CA LYS A 347 5.97 20.16 -32.72
C LYS A 347 5.87 18.84 -31.97
N ARG A 348 6.91 18.02 -32.08
CA ARG A 348 6.98 16.69 -31.47
C ARG A 348 7.75 16.73 -30.16
N ILE A 349 7.22 16.17 -29.10
CA ILE A 349 7.92 16.05 -27.82
C ILE A 349 8.06 14.57 -27.48
N ILE A 350 9.28 14.13 -27.17
CA ILE A 350 9.53 12.78 -26.68
C ILE A 350 9.46 12.80 -25.15
N VAL A 351 8.69 11.88 -24.57
CA VAL A 351 8.67 11.58 -23.14
C VAL A 351 9.39 10.24 -22.95
N ILE A 352 10.45 10.23 -22.15
CA ILE A 352 11.15 9.00 -21.79
C ILE A 352 10.45 8.38 -20.57
N GLY A 353 9.97 7.15 -20.72
CA GLY A 353 9.27 6.42 -19.65
C GLY A 353 10.21 5.90 -18.56
N SER A 354 9.64 5.10 -17.66
CA SER A 354 10.36 4.61 -16.47
C SER A 354 11.26 3.40 -16.71
N GLY A 355 11.11 2.67 -17.81
CA GLY A 355 11.71 1.34 -17.94
C GLY A 355 11.10 0.33 -16.97
N PRO A 356 11.78 -0.79 -16.70
CA PRO A 356 11.21 -1.86 -15.87
C PRO A 356 11.03 -1.44 -14.41
N ILE A 357 9.94 -1.93 -13.81
CA ILE A 357 9.70 -1.76 -12.37
C ILE A 357 10.77 -2.50 -11.57
N ARG A 358 11.28 -1.84 -10.54
CA ARG A 358 12.17 -2.41 -9.52
C ARG A 358 12.00 -1.67 -8.19
N ILE A 359 12.52 -2.22 -7.11
CA ILE A 359 12.52 -1.55 -5.80
C ILE A 359 13.20 -0.17 -5.93
N GLY A 360 12.48 0.88 -5.54
CA GLY A 360 12.90 2.28 -5.68
C GLY A 360 12.45 2.99 -6.96
N GLN A 361 12.00 2.25 -7.97
CA GLN A 361 11.54 2.75 -9.27
C GLN A 361 10.26 2.01 -9.70
N GLY A 362 9.12 2.47 -9.20
CA GLY A 362 7.82 1.84 -9.38
C GLY A 362 6.90 2.58 -10.35
N ILE A 363 5.60 2.35 -10.18
CA ILE A 363 4.51 2.88 -11.02
C ILE A 363 4.32 4.40 -10.88
N GLU A 364 4.91 5.02 -9.87
CA GLU A 364 4.79 6.46 -9.59
C GLU A 364 5.42 7.31 -10.71
N PHE A 365 6.49 6.78 -11.32
CA PHE A 365 7.15 7.39 -12.48
C PHE A 365 6.38 7.15 -13.79
N ASP A 366 5.68 6.02 -13.89
CA ASP A 366 4.76 5.74 -15.00
C ASP A 366 3.59 6.72 -14.98
N TYR A 367 2.97 6.91 -13.80
CA TYR A 367 1.93 7.92 -13.57
C TYR A 367 2.38 9.31 -14.03
N SER A 368 3.59 9.72 -13.63
CA SER A 368 4.15 11.03 -14.02
C SER A 368 4.38 11.14 -15.53
N SER A 369 4.83 10.06 -16.17
CA SER A 369 5.02 10.02 -17.63
C SER A 369 3.69 10.10 -18.38
N VAL A 370 2.68 9.35 -17.95
CA VAL A 370 1.33 9.33 -18.57
C VAL A 370 0.65 10.70 -18.47
N HIS A 371 0.62 11.30 -17.29
CA HIS A 371 0.01 12.61 -17.09
C HIS A 371 0.72 13.72 -17.88
N CYS A 372 2.05 13.61 -18.05
CA CYS A 372 2.79 14.50 -18.93
C CYS A 372 2.37 14.35 -20.39
N VAL A 373 2.23 13.11 -20.87
CA VAL A 373 1.78 12.85 -22.25
C VAL A 373 0.40 13.43 -22.50
N TRP A 374 -0.57 13.18 -21.62
CA TRP A 374 -1.92 13.72 -21.76
C TRP A 374 -1.93 15.25 -21.77
N THR A 375 -1.21 15.88 -20.85
CA THR A 375 -1.10 17.35 -20.80
C THR A 375 -0.50 17.93 -22.07
N LEU A 376 0.58 17.34 -22.59
CA LEU A 376 1.21 17.80 -23.83
C LEU A 376 0.29 17.64 -25.05
N LYS A 377 -0.49 16.56 -25.12
CA LYS A 377 -1.50 16.35 -26.17
C LYS A 377 -2.60 17.40 -26.11
N GLU A 378 -3.08 17.73 -24.91
CA GLU A 378 -4.06 18.81 -24.69
C GLU A 378 -3.53 20.18 -25.13
N LEU A 379 -2.23 20.44 -24.92
CA LEU A 379 -1.54 21.65 -25.38
C LEU A 379 -1.26 21.66 -26.90
N GLY A 380 -1.67 20.61 -27.61
CA GLY A 380 -1.63 20.53 -29.07
C GLY A 380 -0.29 20.04 -29.64
N TYR A 381 0.62 19.54 -28.81
CA TYR A 381 1.83 18.86 -29.26
C TYR A 381 1.51 17.47 -29.80
N GLU A 382 2.42 16.95 -30.60
CA GLU A 382 2.43 15.54 -30.95
C GLU A 382 3.42 14.82 -30.04
N VAL A 383 2.94 13.83 -29.29
CA VAL A 383 3.70 13.27 -28.17
C VAL A 383 4.13 11.86 -28.48
N VAL A 384 5.42 11.61 -28.29
CA VAL A 384 6.08 10.32 -28.51
C VAL A 384 6.49 9.77 -27.17
N ILE A 385 6.24 8.49 -26.92
CA ILE A 385 6.74 7.84 -25.71
C ILE A 385 7.66 6.68 -26.04
N ILE A 386 8.77 6.59 -25.31
CA ILE A 386 9.73 5.48 -25.38
C ILE A 386 9.73 4.78 -24.01
N ASN A 387 9.32 3.52 -23.97
CA ASN A 387 9.34 2.69 -22.76
C ASN A 387 9.30 1.20 -23.14
N ASN A 388 9.81 0.31 -22.29
CA ASN A 388 9.88 -1.13 -22.53
C ASN A 388 9.25 -2.00 -21.41
N ASN A 389 8.44 -1.39 -20.55
CA ASN A 389 7.73 -2.10 -19.50
C ASN A 389 6.33 -2.53 -19.95
N PRO A 390 6.03 -3.85 -20.05
CA PRO A 390 4.74 -4.32 -20.54
C PRO A 390 3.58 -4.13 -19.55
N GLU A 391 3.86 -3.91 -18.27
CA GLU A 391 2.84 -3.81 -17.21
C GLU A 391 2.21 -2.40 -17.12
N THR A 392 2.72 -1.43 -17.88
CA THR A 392 2.44 0.00 -17.68
C THR A 392 1.38 0.60 -18.59
N VAL A 393 0.77 1.70 -18.14
CA VAL A 393 -0.18 2.48 -18.95
C VAL A 393 0.56 3.32 -19.98
N SER A 394 1.81 3.73 -19.70
CA SER A 394 2.61 4.48 -20.67
C SER A 394 2.91 3.69 -21.94
N THR A 395 2.93 2.36 -21.88
CA THR A 395 3.08 1.48 -23.05
C THR A 395 1.74 1.03 -23.61
N ASP A 396 0.61 1.63 -23.20
CA ASP A 396 -0.64 1.51 -23.96
C ASP A 396 -0.59 2.43 -25.19
N PHE A 397 -1.00 1.89 -26.32
CA PHE A 397 -0.85 2.54 -27.61
C PHE A 397 -1.80 3.72 -27.81
N ASP A 398 -2.80 3.87 -26.94
CA ASP A 398 -3.74 5.00 -26.89
C ASP A 398 -3.24 6.18 -26.03
N THR A 399 -2.24 5.97 -25.20
CA THR A 399 -1.68 7.02 -24.32
C THR A 399 -1.03 8.15 -25.12
N ALA A 400 -0.03 7.83 -25.93
CA ALA A 400 0.73 8.78 -26.74
C ALA A 400 0.17 8.92 -28.16
N ASP A 401 0.69 9.85 -28.96
CA ASP A 401 0.41 9.86 -30.40
C ASP A 401 1.23 8.79 -31.12
N ARG A 402 2.43 8.44 -30.61
CA ARG A 402 3.27 7.34 -31.11
C ARG A 402 3.99 6.66 -29.95
N LEU A 403 3.99 5.33 -29.95
CA LEU A 403 4.65 4.49 -28.94
C LEU A 403 5.83 3.75 -29.57
N TYR A 404 7.00 3.87 -28.95
CA TYR A 404 8.19 3.08 -29.29
C TYR A 404 8.51 2.12 -28.15
N PHE A 405 8.33 0.81 -28.38
CA PHE A 405 8.64 -0.23 -27.39
C PHE A 405 10.12 -0.60 -27.40
N GLU A 406 10.95 0.33 -26.95
CA GLU A 406 12.40 0.24 -27.08
C GLU A 406 13.13 0.29 -25.73
N PRO A 407 14.28 -0.39 -25.61
CA PRO A 407 15.16 -0.23 -24.46
C PRO A 407 15.55 1.25 -24.26
N LEU A 408 15.69 1.68 -23.01
CA LEU A 408 16.05 3.05 -22.67
C LEU A 408 17.57 3.25 -22.65
N THR A 409 18.24 2.88 -23.74
CA THR A 409 19.70 3.04 -23.89
C THR A 409 20.02 4.20 -24.83
N PRO A 410 21.24 4.78 -24.78
CA PRO A 410 21.64 5.86 -25.67
C PRO A 410 21.42 5.56 -27.16
N GLU A 411 21.78 4.36 -27.62
CA GLU A 411 21.66 3.99 -29.03
C GLU A 411 20.19 3.80 -29.46
N ASP A 412 19.40 3.09 -28.65
CA ASP A 412 18.00 2.82 -28.94
C ASP A 412 17.17 4.12 -28.95
N VAL A 413 17.44 5.04 -28.01
CA VAL A 413 16.79 6.37 -27.96
C VAL A 413 17.24 7.26 -29.11
N GLN A 414 18.51 7.22 -29.51
CA GLN A 414 19.00 7.99 -30.66
C GLN A 414 18.33 7.56 -31.96
N ASN A 415 18.10 6.26 -32.16
CA ASN A 415 17.37 5.75 -33.34
C ASN A 415 15.97 6.37 -33.47
N VAL A 416 15.27 6.59 -32.34
CA VAL A 416 13.96 7.26 -32.34
C VAL A 416 14.12 8.75 -32.65
N ILE A 417 15.09 9.43 -32.01
CA ILE A 417 15.38 10.85 -32.22
C ILE A 417 15.71 11.18 -33.68
N ASP A 418 16.47 10.32 -34.36
CA ASP A 418 16.88 10.50 -35.76
C ASP A 418 15.69 10.57 -36.72
N ILE A 419 14.62 9.84 -36.42
CA ILE A 419 13.38 9.83 -37.20
C ILE A 419 12.47 10.96 -36.76
N GLU A 420 12.24 11.08 -35.46
CA GLU A 420 11.23 11.97 -34.91
C GLU A 420 11.61 13.44 -34.98
N LYS A 421 12.91 13.73 -34.84
CA LYS A 421 13.48 15.08 -34.79
C LYS A 421 12.70 15.98 -33.82
N PRO A 422 12.69 15.62 -32.51
CA PRO A 422 11.82 16.26 -31.53
C PRO A 422 12.15 17.74 -31.35
N TYR A 423 11.12 18.53 -31.06
CA TYR A 423 11.27 19.88 -30.53
C TYR A 423 11.97 19.89 -29.16
N GLY A 424 11.72 18.84 -28.36
CA GLY A 424 12.45 18.60 -27.13
C GLY A 424 12.08 17.27 -26.47
N VAL A 425 12.83 16.91 -25.43
CA VAL A 425 12.70 15.65 -24.69
C VAL A 425 12.43 15.93 -23.22
N VAL A 426 11.46 15.23 -22.64
CA VAL A 426 11.17 15.23 -21.20
C VAL A 426 11.78 13.98 -20.57
N ILE A 427 12.66 14.19 -19.60
CA ILE A 427 13.40 13.11 -18.89
C ILE A 427 13.17 13.10 -17.37
N THR A 428 12.65 14.18 -16.81
CA THR A 428 12.53 14.36 -15.34
C THR A 428 11.37 13.58 -14.71
N PHE A 429 10.58 12.85 -15.51
CA PHE A 429 9.43 12.07 -15.03
C PHE A 429 9.64 10.55 -15.07
N GLY A 430 10.59 10.04 -15.86
CA GLY A 430 10.87 8.61 -16.03
C GLY A 430 11.81 7.99 -15.00
N GLY A 431 11.99 8.61 -13.83
CA GLY A 431 12.88 8.09 -12.78
C GLY A 431 14.36 7.98 -13.20
N GLN A 432 15.15 7.14 -12.51
CA GLN A 432 16.61 7.12 -12.69
C GLN A 432 17.05 6.64 -14.07
N THR A 433 16.30 5.71 -14.68
CA THR A 433 16.65 5.20 -16.02
C THR A 433 16.61 6.32 -17.07
N ALA A 434 15.60 7.20 -17.03
CA ALA A 434 15.55 8.38 -17.89
C ALA A 434 16.65 9.40 -17.55
N ILE A 435 16.94 9.62 -16.27
CA ILE A 435 17.98 10.57 -15.83
C ILE A 435 19.39 10.17 -16.30
N LYS A 436 19.71 8.88 -16.35
CA LYS A 436 21.01 8.40 -16.90
C LYS A 436 21.24 8.83 -18.36
N LEU A 437 20.19 9.10 -19.12
CA LEU A 437 20.29 9.57 -20.51
C LEU A 437 20.53 11.08 -20.61
N CYS A 438 20.38 11.84 -19.52
CA CYS A 438 20.51 13.29 -19.50
C CYS A 438 21.85 13.77 -20.07
N GLY A 439 22.96 13.22 -19.57
CA GLY A 439 24.29 13.57 -20.04
C GLY A 439 24.59 13.14 -21.48
N TYR A 440 23.89 12.13 -22.01
CA TYR A 440 23.98 11.75 -23.41
C TYR A 440 23.25 12.74 -24.31
N LEU A 441 22.00 13.07 -23.96
CA LEU A 441 21.14 14.00 -24.73
C LEU A 441 21.71 15.41 -24.78
N ASP A 442 22.30 15.90 -23.69
CA ASP A 442 22.97 17.19 -23.65
C ASP A 442 24.19 17.23 -24.58
N LYS A 443 25.02 16.17 -24.56
CA LYS A 443 26.19 16.04 -25.45
C LYS A 443 25.83 15.94 -26.93
N THR A 444 24.69 15.33 -27.26
CA THR A 444 24.20 15.24 -28.66
C THR A 444 23.44 16.49 -29.10
N GLY A 445 23.23 17.47 -28.22
CA GLY A 445 22.58 18.74 -28.52
C GLY A 445 21.06 18.64 -28.65
N VAL A 446 20.45 17.58 -28.12
CA VAL A 446 19.00 17.38 -28.13
C VAL A 446 18.37 18.26 -27.04
N PRO A 447 17.38 19.12 -27.36
CA PRO A 447 16.80 20.02 -26.37
C PRO A 447 16.09 19.28 -25.25
N ILE A 448 16.58 19.40 -24.02
CA ILE A 448 15.91 18.88 -22.82
C ILE A 448 14.92 19.94 -22.32
N LEU A 449 13.64 19.55 -22.17
CA LEU A 449 12.59 20.42 -21.65
C LEU A 449 12.54 20.35 -20.12
N GLY A 450 12.24 21.48 -19.48
CA GLY A 450 12.21 21.60 -18.03
C GLY A 450 13.55 21.93 -17.41
N THR A 451 13.85 21.31 -16.26
CA THR A 451 15.10 21.52 -15.54
C THR A 451 16.29 21.07 -16.38
N SER A 452 17.30 21.94 -16.52
CA SER A 452 18.45 21.67 -17.38
C SER A 452 19.34 20.54 -16.84
N ALA A 453 20.07 19.86 -17.74
CA ALA A 453 21.04 18.83 -17.39
C ALA A 453 22.04 19.30 -16.33
N ASP A 454 22.58 20.50 -16.49
CA ASP A 454 23.51 21.12 -15.54
C ASP A 454 22.88 21.31 -14.14
N SER A 455 21.59 21.59 -14.07
CA SER A 455 20.89 21.79 -12.79
C SER A 455 20.55 20.47 -12.10
N VAL A 456 20.25 19.43 -12.88
CA VAL A 456 20.13 18.06 -12.36
C VAL A 456 21.47 17.58 -11.82
N ASP A 457 22.54 17.74 -12.60
CA ASP A 457 23.90 17.38 -12.21
C ASP A 457 24.39 18.17 -10.98
N LYS A 458 24.09 19.48 -10.87
CA LYS A 458 24.38 20.28 -9.66
C LYS A 458 23.76 19.73 -8.38
N ALA A 459 22.61 19.06 -8.48
CA ALA A 459 21.91 18.51 -7.33
C ALA A 459 22.38 17.07 -7.01
N GLU A 460 22.79 16.31 -8.01
CA GLU A 460 23.34 14.96 -7.83
C GLU A 460 24.83 14.95 -7.45
N ASP A 461 25.62 15.91 -7.95
CA ASP A 461 27.04 16.06 -7.63
C ASP A 461 27.24 16.73 -6.26
N ARG A 462 27.96 16.03 -5.37
CA ARG A 462 28.16 16.46 -3.99
C ARG A 462 28.93 17.77 -3.88
N GLU A 463 30.02 17.96 -4.61
CA GLU A 463 30.86 19.16 -4.47
C GLU A 463 30.07 20.39 -4.92
N ARG A 464 29.37 20.28 -6.06
CA ARG A 464 28.53 21.36 -6.59
C ARG A 464 27.33 21.66 -5.68
N PHE A 465 26.71 20.62 -5.13
CA PHE A 465 25.60 20.77 -4.19
C PHE A 465 26.06 21.41 -2.88
N ASP A 466 27.26 21.07 -2.42
CA ASP A 466 27.84 21.62 -1.19
C ASP A 466 28.15 23.11 -1.31
N GLU A 467 28.75 23.53 -2.44
CA GLU A 467 28.96 24.94 -2.75
C GLU A 467 27.65 25.73 -2.77
N LEU A 468 26.58 25.12 -3.31
CA LEU A 468 25.25 25.72 -3.33
C LEU A 468 24.71 25.93 -1.91
N LEU A 469 24.78 24.90 -1.05
CA LEU A 469 24.26 24.99 0.32
C LEU A 469 25.05 25.99 1.18
N GLU A 470 26.37 26.05 1.01
CA GLU A 470 27.23 27.01 1.71
C GLU A 470 26.94 28.46 1.31
N GLN A 471 26.60 28.71 0.04
CA GLN A 471 26.23 30.03 -0.43
C GLN A 471 25.00 30.61 0.32
N PHE A 472 24.06 29.75 0.73
CA PHE A 472 22.81 30.14 1.38
C PHE A 472 22.77 29.86 2.89
N ASP A 473 23.91 29.49 3.50
CA ASP A 473 24.00 29.11 4.92
C ASP A 473 22.99 28.00 5.31
N ILE A 474 22.74 27.07 4.39
CA ILE A 474 21.82 25.96 4.60
C ILE A 474 22.58 24.80 5.25
N ALA A 475 22.11 24.38 6.43
CA ALA A 475 22.76 23.30 7.15
C ALA A 475 22.61 21.95 6.45
N ARG A 476 23.66 21.14 6.51
CA ARG A 476 23.72 19.76 6.02
C ARG A 476 24.53 18.87 6.97
N PRO A 477 24.31 17.55 6.99
CA PRO A 477 25.20 16.64 7.70
C PRO A 477 26.62 16.77 7.18
N LYS A 478 27.61 16.82 8.09
CA LYS A 478 29.03 16.86 7.71
C LYS A 478 29.43 15.53 7.08
N GLY A 479 30.14 15.55 5.97
CA GLY A 479 30.58 14.34 5.29
C GLY A 479 31.96 14.46 4.65
N LEU A 480 32.53 13.30 4.30
CA LEU A 480 33.81 13.16 3.62
C LEU A 480 33.70 12.12 2.51
N THR A 481 34.36 12.38 1.39
CA THR A 481 34.44 11.47 0.23
C THR A 481 35.61 10.51 0.39
N VAL A 482 35.38 9.21 0.20
CA VAL A 482 36.39 8.15 0.37
C VAL A 482 36.34 7.15 -0.78
N MET A 483 37.50 6.62 -1.18
CA MET A 483 37.64 5.62 -2.25
C MET A 483 38.09 4.27 -1.71
N THR A 484 38.73 4.26 -0.54
CA THR A 484 39.31 3.05 0.07
C THR A 484 38.72 2.78 1.46
N LYS A 485 38.81 1.53 1.89
CA LYS A 485 38.38 1.09 3.22
C LYS A 485 39.11 1.86 4.34
N GLU A 486 40.41 2.09 4.18
CA GLU A 486 41.23 2.80 5.16
C GLU A 486 40.87 4.28 5.24
N GLU A 487 40.49 4.91 4.12
CA GLU A 487 39.96 6.27 4.12
C GLU A 487 38.60 6.35 4.82
N ALA A 488 37.71 5.38 4.59
CA ALA A 488 36.40 5.31 5.25
C ALA A 488 36.51 5.23 6.78
N ILE A 489 37.45 4.42 7.29
CA ILE A 489 37.71 4.32 8.74
C ILE A 489 38.18 5.66 9.31
N ARG A 490 39.18 6.30 8.68
CA ARG A 490 39.68 7.62 9.12
C ARG A 490 38.60 8.70 9.08
N ALA A 491 37.76 8.68 8.05
CA ALA A 491 36.62 9.59 7.92
C ALA A 491 35.62 9.39 9.08
N ALA A 492 35.30 8.13 9.41
CA ALA A 492 34.40 7.80 10.51
C ALA A 492 34.97 8.21 11.88
N GLU A 493 36.27 8.05 12.12
CA GLU A 493 36.94 8.53 13.33
C GLU A 493 36.90 10.06 13.46
N THR A 494 37.05 10.77 12.34
CA THR A 494 37.03 12.24 12.29
C THR A 494 35.63 12.80 12.51
N LEU A 495 34.62 12.21 11.90
CA LEU A 495 33.21 12.62 12.03
C LEU A 495 32.58 12.14 13.35
N GLY A 496 33.13 11.06 13.92
CA GLY A 496 32.64 10.37 15.10
C GLY A 496 31.44 9.47 14.80
N TYR A 497 31.44 8.26 15.36
CA TYR A 497 30.33 7.31 15.20
C TYR A 497 29.03 7.78 15.89
N PRO A 498 27.85 7.31 15.43
CA PRO A 498 27.63 6.58 14.18
C PRO A 498 27.78 7.47 12.93
N VAL A 499 28.07 6.83 11.78
CA VAL A 499 28.18 7.45 10.46
C VAL A 499 27.39 6.67 9.42
N LEU A 500 26.96 7.33 8.34
CA LEU A 500 26.25 6.77 7.20
C LEU A 500 27.22 6.60 6.04
N LEU A 501 27.38 5.37 5.53
CA LEU A 501 28.10 5.10 4.29
C LEU A 501 27.11 5.11 3.13
N ARG A 502 27.42 5.90 2.10
CA ARG A 502 26.56 6.10 0.92
C ARG A 502 27.36 6.10 -0.38
N PRO A 503 27.20 5.08 -1.26
CA PRO A 503 27.76 5.15 -2.60
C PRO A 503 27.12 6.27 -3.43
N SER A 504 27.87 6.88 -4.35
CA SER A 504 27.34 7.96 -5.22
C SER A 504 26.56 7.41 -6.44
N TYR A 505 25.61 8.18 -6.97
CA TYR A 505 24.76 7.85 -8.14
C TYR A 505 23.89 6.59 -7.99
N VAL A 506 23.38 6.32 -6.79
CA VAL A 506 22.50 5.16 -6.51
C VAL A 506 21.06 5.57 -6.26
N ILE A 507 20.11 4.66 -6.54
CA ILE A 507 18.67 4.83 -6.27
C ILE A 507 18.21 3.96 -5.10
N GLY A 508 17.28 4.47 -4.30
CA GLY A 508 16.66 3.72 -3.20
C GLY A 508 17.68 3.33 -2.12
N GLY A 509 18.69 4.18 -1.90
CA GLY A 509 19.78 3.95 -0.95
C GLY A 509 20.58 2.67 -1.15
N GLN A 510 20.83 2.26 -2.39
CA GLN A 510 21.51 1.00 -2.67
C GLN A 510 22.88 0.90 -1.99
N ASN A 511 23.11 -0.21 -1.27
CA ASN A 511 24.28 -0.46 -0.42
C ASN A 511 24.58 0.63 0.64
N MET A 512 23.58 1.43 1.04
CA MET A 512 23.74 2.36 2.15
C MET A 512 23.71 1.60 3.48
N THR A 513 24.49 2.06 4.46
CA THR A 513 24.48 1.48 5.81
C THR A 513 24.80 2.51 6.87
N ILE A 514 24.22 2.33 8.07
CA ILE A 514 24.61 3.08 9.26
C ILE A 514 25.63 2.23 10.02
N ALA A 515 26.86 2.73 10.09
CA ALA A 515 27.94 2.10 10.81
C ALA A 515 28.07 2.71 12.22
N PHE A 516 28.02 1.85 13.23
CA PHE A 516 28.18 2.22 14.64
C PHE A 516 29.59 1.94 15.16
N THR A 517 30.33 1.07 14.45
CA THR A 517 31.68 0.63 14.81
C THR A 517 32.59 0.55 13.60
N GLU A 518 33.90 0.50 13.83
CA GLU A 518 34.91 0.27 12.79
C GLU A 518 34.70 -1.05 12.05
N ASN A 519 34.25 -2.09 12.75
CA ASN A 519 33.98 -3.39 12.15
C ASN A 519 32.80 -3.33 11.16
N ASP A 520 31.80 -2.48 11.44
CA ASP A 520 30.70 -2.23 10.49
C ASP A 520 31.25 -1.60 9.20
N ILE A 521 32.05 -0.53 9.32
CA ILE A 521 32.70 0.13 8.16
C ILE A 521 33.47 -0.88 7.33
N SER A 522 34.32 -1.67 7.99
CA SER A 522 35.19 -2.64 7.33
C SER A 522 34.40 -3.65 6.50
N ARG A 523 33.35 -4.21 7.09
CA ARG A 523 32.50 -5.20 6.44
C ARG A 523 31.75 -4.63 5.25
N TYR A 524 31.15 -3.44 5.40
CA TYR A 524 30.34 -2.85 4.34
C TYR A 524 31.19 -2.28 3.19
N MET A 525 32.37 -1.72 3.47
CA MET A 525 33.30 -1.31 2.41
C MET A 525 33.78 -2.51 1.57
N ASP A 526 34.01 -3.68 2.18
CA ASP A 526 34.36 -4.89 1.43
C ASP A 526 33.23 -5.29 0.46
N VAL A 527 31.96 -5.14 0.87
CA VAL A 527 30.77 -5.39 0.04
C VAL A 527 30.66 -4.38 -1.09
N ILE A 528 30.81 -3.08 -0.80
CA ILE A 528 30.71 -2.00 -1.80
C ILE A 528 31.80 -2.15 -2.86
N LEU A 529 33.05 -2.37 -2.44
CA LEU A 529 34.20 -2.49 -3.34
C LEU A 529 34.14 -3.76 -4.20
N ALA A 530 33.53 -4.84 -3.69
CA ALA A 530 33.33 -6.07 -4.47
C ALA A 530 32.40 -5.89 -5.69
N GLN A 531 31.60 -4.82 -5.73
CA GLN A 531 30.72 -4.51 -6.85
C GLN A 531 31.42 -3.71 -7.97
N HIS A 532 32.73 -3.44 -7.85
CA HIS A 532 33.51 -2.66 -8.82
C HIS A 532 32.91 -1.27 -9.14
N ILE A 533 32.34 -0.62 -8.13
CA ILE A 533 31.81 0.74 -8.26
C ILE A 533 32.99 1.70 -8.50
N GLU A 534 33.00 2.40 -9.64
CA GLU A 534 34.03 3.40 -9.99
C GLU A 534 33.83 4.73 -9.24
N ASN A 535 32.64 4.94 -8.67
CA ASN A 535 32.24 6.16 -7.99
C ASN A 535 32.72 6.19 -6.52
N PRO A 536 32.97 7.37 -5.95
CA PRO A 536 33.30 7.51 -4.55
C PRO A 536 32.16 7.12 -3.60
N VAL A 537 32.54 6.69 -2.39
CA VAL A 537 31.64 6.47 -1.26
C VAL A 537 31.68 7.70 -0.35
N LEU A 538 30.52 8.17 0.07
CA LEU A 538 30.35 9.27 1.00
C LEU A 538 30.21 8.70 2.42
N CYS A 539 30.99 9.24 3.35
CA CYS A 539 30.86 8.97 4.79
C CYS A 539 30.27 10.23 5.44
N ASP A 540 28.98 10.21 5.76
CA ASP A 540 28.25 11.34 6.35
C ASP A 540 28.02 11.09 7.86
N LYS A 541 28.00 12.16 8.66
CA LYS A 541 27.63 12.07 10.07
C LYS A 541 26.15 11.67 10.16
N TYR A 542 25.87 10.54 10.80
CA TYR A 542 24.50 10.13 11.07
C TYR A 542 23.90 10.99 12.18
N LEU A 543 22.74 11.58 11.89
CA LEU A 543 21.97 12.42 12.78
C LEU A 543 20.59 11.78 12.98
N MET A 544 20.26 11.44 14.22
CA MET A 544 19.02 10.74 14.55
C MET A 544 17.91 11.75 14.82
N GLY A 545 17.12 12.07 13.81
CA GLY A 545 16.08 13.09 13.88
C GLY A 545 14.85 12.77 13.03
N THR A 546 13.87 13.69 13.01
CA THR A 546 12.64 13.54 12.23
C THR A 546 12.90 13.86 10.77
N GLU A 547 12.52 12.96 9.88
CA GLU A 547 12.66 13.17 8.43
C GLU A 547 11.41 13.83 7.85
N LEU A 548 11.61 14.77 6.93
CA LEU A 548 10.57 15.44 6.17
C LEU A 548 10.84 15.30 4.67
N GLU A 549 9.78 15.24 3.89
CA GLU A 549 9.83 15.28 2.43
C GLU A 549 8.97 16.44 1.94
N VAL A 550 9.46 17.19 0.95
CA VAL A 550 8.77 18.34 0.37
C VAL A 550 8.75 18.19 -1.14
N ASP A 551 7.56 18.16 -1.71
CA ASP A 551 7.39 18.25 -3.17
C ASP A 551 6.97 19.67 -3.53
N ALA A 552 7.66 20.24 -4.52
CA ALA A 552 7.40 21.58 -5.00
C ALA A 552 7.43 21.65 -6.54
N ILE A 553 6.85 22.72 -7.06
CA ILE A 553 6.77 23.04 -8.48
C ILE A 553 7.38 24.43 -8.66
N SER A 554 8.27 24.59 -9.64
CA SER A 554 8.93 25.87 -9.91
C SER A 554 8.97 26.16 -11.40
N ASP A 555 8.80 27.44 -11.77
CA ASP A 555 9.06 27.95 -13.14
C ASP A 555 10.44 28.63 -13.28
N GLY A 556 11.26 28.51 -12.23
CA GLY A 556 12.59 29.11 -12.11
C GLY A 556 12.59 30.48 -11.43
N VAL A 557 11.41 31.05 -11.15
CA VAL A 557 11.25 32.33 -10.45
C VAL A 557 10.28 32.20 -9.28
N ASP A 558 9.13 31.58 -9.51
CA ASP A 558 8.08 31.35 -8.52
C ASP A 558 8.03 29.86 -8.14
N VAL A 559 7.65 29.59 -6.89
CA VAL A 559 7.58 28.24 -6.32
C VAL A 559 6.22 28.00 -5.68
N LEU A 560 5.63 26.83 -5.92
CA LEU A 560 4.43 26.31 -5.25
C LEU A 560 4.81 25.03 -4.51
N ILE A 561 4.41 24.91 -3.25
CA ILE A 561 4.62 23.73 -2.41
C ILE A 561 3.24 23.14 -2.09
N PRO A 562 2.76 22.14 -2.85
CA PRO A 562 1.45 21.52 -2.60
C PRO A 562 1.36 20.82 -1.25
N GLY A 563 2.46 20.25 -0.76
CA GLY A 563 2.46 19.59 0.53
C GLY A 563 3.84 19.30 1.10
N ILE A 564 3.89 19.23 2.42
CA ILE A 564 5.04 18.81 3.21
C ILE A 564 4.64 17.54 3.94
N MET A 565 5.51 16.55 3.95
CA MET A 565 5.26 15.23 4.51
C MET A 565 6.22 15.00 5.65
N GLN A 566 5.73 14.38 6.72
CA GLN A 566 6.55 13.99 7.87
C GLN A 566 6.57 12.47 7.97
N HIS A 567 7.76 11.88 8.11
CA HIS A 567 7.87 10.44 8.35
C HIS A 567 7.54 10.10 9.81
N ILE A 568 6.92 8.93 10.03
CA ILE A 568 6.77 8.36 11.36
C ILE A 568 8.13 7.86 11.84
N GLU A 569 8.80 7.07 11.00
CA GLU A 569 10.14 6.58 11.24
C GLU A 569 11.15 7.74 11.23
N ARG A 570 12.04 7.76 12.21
CA ARG A 570 13.19 8.68 12.22
C ARG A 570 14.15 8.40 11.06
N ALA A 571 14.95 9.41 10.72
CA ALA A 571 15.99 9.27 9.71
C ALA A 571 16.90 8.08 10.03
N GLY A 572 17.20 7.30 8.99
CA GLY A 572 17.88 6.00 9.08
C GLY A 572 17.04 4.85 8.57
N VAL A 573 15.71 5.03 8.47
CA VAL A 573 14.84 4.26 7.57
C VAL A 573 14.66 5.06 6.29
N HIS A 574 14.89 4.44 5.14
CA HIS A 574 14.78 5.10 3.84
C HIS A 574 13.35 5.62 3.59
N SER A 575 13.19 6.84 3.06
CA SER A 575 11.89 7.47 2.77
C SER A 575 10.85 6.57 2.08
N GLY A 576 11.30 5.79 1.09
CA GLY A 576 10.46 4.79 0.41
C GLY A 576 9.86 3.70 1.33
N ASP A 577 10.55 3.32 2.39
CA ASP A 577 10.13 2.34 3.40
C ASP A 577 9.55 2.98 4.67
N SER A 578 9.47 4.31 4.71
CA SER A 578 8.86 5.05 5.80
C SER A 578 7.37 5.28 5.53
N ILE A 579 6.61 5.37 6.62
CA ILE A 579 5.25 5.85 6.63
C ILE A 579 5.30 7.38 6.58
N ALA A 580 4.73 7.96 5.52
CA ALA A 580 4.73 9.40 5.30
C ALA A 580 3.34 9.98 5.59
N VAL A 581 3.30 11.07 6.35
CA VAL A 581 2.07 11.72 6.84
C VAL A 581 1.98 13.13 6.28
N TYR A 582 0.87 13.41 5.60
CA TYR A 582 0.48 14.75 5.15
C TYR A 582 -0.85 15.16 5.79
N PRO A 583 -1.00 16.40 6.29
CA PRO A 583 0.06 17.38 6.56
C PRO A 583 0.99 16.92 7.72
N PRO A 584 2.13 17.59 7.98
CA PRO A 584 3.03 17.20 9.07
C PRO A 584 2.33 17.40 10.42
N TYR A 585 2.41 16.39 11.30
CA TYR A 585 1.62 16.32 12.54
C TYR A 585 2.35 16.86 13.78
N HIS A 586 3.69 16.93 13.76
CA HIS A 586 4.51 17.41 14.89
C HIS A 586 5.50 18.51 14.49
N LEU A 587 5.07 19.46 13.65
CA LEU A 587 5.91 20.59 13.24
C LEU A 587 5.38 21.92 13.82
N SER A 588 6.28 22.73 14.39
CA SER A 588 5.93 24.08 14.83
C SER A 588 5.82 25.04 13.65
N ASP A 589 4.99 26.07 13.74
CA ASP A 589 4.83 27.10 12.70
C ASP A 589 6.17 27.76 12.30
N ALA A 590 7.08 27.94 13.27
CA ALA A 590 8.40 28.50 13.03
C ALA A 590 9.29 27.58 12.19
N MET A 591 9.25 26.26 12.47
CA MET A 591 9.99 25.29 11.67
C MET A 591 9.35 25.10 10.29
N LEU A 592 8.02 25.08 10.22
CA LEU A 592 7.27 25.03 8.96
C LEU A 592 7.67 26.20 8.03
N LYS A 593 7.73 27.42 8.57
CA LYS A 593 8.22 28.59 7.81
C LYS A 593 9.66 28.39 7.32
N THR A 594 10.53 27.87 8.17
CA THR A 594 11.93 27.59 7.83
C THR A 594 12.04 26.59 6.66
N VAL A 595 11.25 25.52 6.70
CA VAL A 595 11.18 24.51 5.62
C VAL A 595 10.74 25.18 4.32
N VAL A 596 9.65 25.95 4.34
CA VAL A 596 9.11 26.65 3.16
C VAL A 596 10.11 27.63 2.55
N ASP A 597 10.77 28.44 3.38
CA ASP A 597 11.75 29.44 2.93
C ASP A 597 12.95 28.76 2.25
N ILE A 598 13.52 27.72 2.88
CA ILE A 598 14.67 27.00 2.34
C ILE A 598 14.29 26.21 1.07
N SER A 599 13.11 25.58 1.04
CA SER A 599 12.62 24.87 -0.15
C SER A 599 12.47 25.82 -1.34
N THR A 600 11.97 27.03 -1.10
CA THR A 600 11.82 28.06 -2.12
C THR A 600 13.18 28.52 -2.65
N GLU A 601 14.13 28.80 -1.75
CA GLU A 601 15.49 29.23 -2.13
C GLU A 601 16.21 28.17 -2.97
N LEU A 602 16.12 26.89 -2.57
CA LEU A 602 16.73 25.77 -3.30
C LEU A 602 16.16 25.61 -4.72
N ALA A 603 14.82 25.66 -4.85
CA ALA A 603 14.17 25.53 -6.15
C ALA A 603 14.53 26.67 -7.12
N ILE A 604 14.64 27.91 -6.62
CA ILE A 604 15.06 29.07 -7.42
C ILE A 604 16.54 28.98 -7.79
N SER A 605 17.38 28.57 -6.83
CA SER A 605 18.84 28.53 -7.03
C SER A 605 19.28 27.44 -8.01
N LEU A 606 18.58 26.30 -8.01
CA LEU A 606 18.72 25.26 -9.02
C LEU A 606 18.04 25.61 -10.34
N LYS A 607 17.34 26.76 -10.43
CA LYS A 607 16.59 27.18 -11.62
C LYS A 607 15.65 26.09 -12.12
N THR A 608 15.03 25.37 -11.17
CA THR A 608 14.12 24.27 -11.45
C THR A 608 12.99 24.75 -12.35
N LYS A 609 12.68 23.97 -13.39
CA LYS A 609 11.53 24.19 -14.27
C LYS A 609 10.72 22.91 -14.36
N GLY A 610 9.70 22.81 -13.52
CA GLY A 610 8.91 21.61 -13.30
C GLY A 610 8.95 21.19 -11.83
N LEU A 611 9.03 19.88 -11.58
CA LEU A 611 9.00 19.29 -10.24
C LEU A 611 10.38 19.29 -9.58
N ILE A 612 10.37 19.46 -8.26
CA ILE A 612 11.51 19.26 -7.37
C ILE A 612 11.04 18.64 -6.06
N ASN A 613 11.81 17.66 -5.59
CA ASN A 613 11.62 17.00 -4.32
C ASN A 613 12.82 17.30 -3.42
N ILE A 614 12.56 17.58 -2.14
CA ILE A 614 13.59 17.95 -1.17
C ILE A 614 13.36 17.14 0.10
N GLN A 615 14.41 16.46 0.57
CA GLN A 615 14.39 15.70 1.81
C GLN A 615 15.17 16.44 2.89
N TYR A 616 14.54 16.57 4.06
CA TYR A 616 15.10 17.25 5.21
C TYR A 616 15.16 16.34 6.43
N LEU A 617 16.02 16.74 7.37
CA LEU A 617 16.13 16.19 8.69
C LEU A 617 16.01 17.30 9.74
N ILE A 618 15.17 17.10 10.75
CA ILE A 618 15.13 17.94 11.94
C ILE A 618 15.89 17.25 13.06
N TYR A 619 16.99 17.87 13.49
CA TYR A 619 17.80 17.40 14.61
C TYR A 619 18.09 18.57 15.55
N GLU A 620 17.87 18.39 16.86
CA GLU A 620 18.03 19.44 17.89
C GLU A 620 17.33 20.77 17.52
N ASN A 621 16.12 20.68 16.93
CA ASN A 621 15.34 21.83 16.47
C ASN A 621 16.05 22.69 15.40
N LYS A 622 16.94 22.09 14.60
CA LYS A 622 17.54 22.67 13.40
C LYS A 622 17.20 21.83 12.18
N LEU A 623 16.97 22.49 11.05
CA LEU A 623 16.69 21.85 9.78
C LEU A 623 17.99 21.60 9.01
N TYR A 624 18.16 20.38 8.52
CA TYR A 624 19.28 19.95 7.69
C TYR A 624 18.75 19.42 6.36
N VAL A 625 19.41 19.74 5.24
CA VAL A 625 19.10 19.14 3.94
C VAL A 625 19.81 17.80 3.81
N ILE A 626 19.07 16.77 3.42
CA ILE A 626 19.61 15.44 3.10
C ILE A 626 19.98 15.38 1.61
N GLU A 627 18.98 15.56 0.75
CA GLU A 627 19.13 15.54 -0.70
C GLU A 627 18.07 16.40 -1.39
N VAL A 628 18.36 16.80 -2.63
CA VAL A 628 17.45 17.53 -3.50
C VAL A 628 17.40 16.82 -4.84
N ASN A 629 16.20 16.48 -5.29
CA ASN A 629 15.93 15.77 -6.53
C ASN A 629 15.11 16.69 -7.45
N PRO A 630 15.73 17.40 -8.42
CA PRO A 630 15.03 18.32 -9.32
C PRO A 630 14.29 17.58 -10.45
N ARG A 631 13.46 16.62 -10.05
CA ARG A 631 12.69 15.68 -10.88
C ARG A 631 11.44 15.22 -10.12
N ALA A 632 10.57 14.44 -10.78
CA ALA A 632 9.50 13.77 -10.08
C ALA A 632 10.04 12.83 -8.98
N SER A 633 9.36 12.82 -7.84
CA SER A 633 9.50 11.87 -6.75
C SER A 633 8.36 10.84 -6.79
N ARG A 634 8.48 9.80 -5.96
CA ARG A 634 7.43 8.79 -5.80
C ARG A 634 6.19 9.31 -5.06
N THR A 635 6.32 10.41 -4.34
CA THR A 635 5.25 11.00 -3.51
C THR A 635 4.28 11.87 -4.32
N ILE A 636 4.65 12.28 -5.54
CA ILE A 636 3.84 13.11 -6.44
C ILE A 636 2.40 12.58 -6.64
N PRO A 637 2.16 11.27 -6.93
CA PRO A 637 0.82 10.80 -7.24
C PRO A 637 -0.15 10.96 -6.06
N TYR A 638 0.28 10.62 -4.84
CA TYR A 638 -0.63 10.67 -3.69
C TYR A 638 -0.83 12.11 -3.20
N ILE A 639 0.20 12.96 -3.21
CA ILE A 639 0.06 14.38 -2.89
C ILE A 639 -0.86 15.06 -3.90
N SER A 640 -0.74 14.76 -5.19
CA SER A 640 -1.66 15.29 -6.22
C SER A 640 -3.11 14.90 -5.94
N LYS A 641 -3.36 13.64 -5.54
CA LYS A 641 -4.71 13.14 -5.23
C LYS A 641 -5.31 13.77 -3.97
N VAL A 642 -4.51 13.99 -2.92
CA VAL A 642 -5.00 14.48 -1.61
C VAL A 642 -5.15 16.00 -1.59
N THR A 643 -4.29 16.72 -2.30
CA THR A 643 -4.30 18.20 -2.38
C THR A 643 -5.21 18.73 -3.48
N GLY A 644 -5.54 17.90 -4.48
CA GLY A 644 -6.25 18.32 -5.69
C GLY A 644 -5.40 19.18 -6.63
N VAL A 645 -4.09 19.30 -6.39
CA VAL A 645 -3.16 20.02 -7.27
C VAL A 645 -2.62 19.04 -8.32
N PRO A 646 -2.87 19.24 -9.63
CA PRO A 646 -2.40 18.35 -10.68
C PRO A 646 -0.91 18.63 -10.97
N MET A 647 -0.03 18.20 -10.07
CA MET A 647 1.38 18.63 -10.04
C MET A 647 2.12 18.38 -11.35
N VAL A 648 1.90 17.22 -11.96
CA VAL A 648 2.52 16.84 -13.24
C VAL A 648 2.02 17.74 -14.38
N GLU A 649 0.72 18.02 -14.44
CA GLU A 649 0.14 18.91 -15.44
C GLU A 649 0.75 20.31 -15.37
N LEU A 650 0.81 20.88 -14.16
CA LEU A 650 1.42 22.20 -13.91
C LEU A 650 2.89 22.22 -14.32
N ALA A 651 3.64 21.20 -13.90
CA ALA A 651 5.05 21.06 -14.27
C ALA A 651 5.23 20.96 -15.79
N THR A 652 4.40 20.19 -16.49
CA THR A 652 4.43 20.05 -17.94
C THR A 652 4.14 21.37 -18.66
N LYS A 653 3.14 22.14 -18.21
CA LYS A 653 2.84 23.48 -18.75
C LYS A 653 4.02 24.44 -18.58
N ILE A 654 4.69 24.39 -17.44
CA ILE A 654 5.92 25.17 -17.16
C ILE A 654 7.06 24.76 -18.09
N MET A 655 7.26 23.47 -18.34
CA MET A 655 8.32 22.97 -19.23
C MET A 655 8.21 23.53 -20.66
N VAL A 656 6.99 23.85 -21.11
CA VAL A 656 6.74 24.44 -22.44
C VAL A 656 6.59 25.97 -22.42
N GLY A 657 6.73 26.61 -21.25
CA GLY A 657 6.91 28.05 -21.10
C GLY A 657 5.79 28.82 -20.40
N GLU A 658 4.78 28.15 -19.84
CA GLU A 658 3.78 28.81 -18.99
C GLU A 658 4.39 29.24 -17.64
N LYS A 659 3.82 30.29 -17.04
CA LYS A 659 4.26 30.80 -15.74
C LYS A 659 3.37 30.26 -14.64
N LEU A 660 3.96 29.90 -13.51
CA LEU A 660 3.26 29.26 -12.40
C LEU A 660 2.10 30.13 -11.87
N LYS A 661 2.29 31.45 -11.79
CA LYS A 661 1.27 32.41 -11.34
C LYS A 661 -0.01 32.41 -12.18
N ASP A 662 0.09 32.04 -13.45
CA ASP A 662 -1.03 32.09 -14.40
C ASP A 662 -1.85 30.79 -14.39
N LEU A 663 -1.40 29.75 -13.66
CA LEU A 663 -2.00 28.41 -13.66
C LEU A 663 -3.08 28.18 -12.58
N GLY A 664 -3.43 29.20 -11.78
CA GLY A 664 -4.61 29.16 -10.90
C GLY A 664 -4.44 28.57 -9.50
N TYR A 665 -3.25 28.07 -9.14
CA TYR A 665 -2.98 27.45 -7.81
C TYR A 665 -2.16 28.33 -6.85
N GLY A 666 -1.72 29.51 -7.29
CA GLY A 666 -0.92 30.44 -6.49
C GLY A 666 0.54 30.00 -6.32
N THR A 667 1.21 30.59 -5.32
CA THR A 667 2.64 30.37 -5.00
C THR A 667 2.83 30.29 -3.48
N GLY A 668 3.91 29.69 -3.02
CA GLY A 668 4.18 29.42 -1.61
C GLY A 668 3.59 28.09 -1.15
N LEU A 669 3.36 27.93 0.16
CA LEU A 669 2.72 26.73 0.72
C LEU A 669 1.22 26.72 0.39
N TYR A 670 0.77 25.67 -0.29
CA TYR A 670 -0.64 25.47 -0.62
C TYR A 670 -1.46 25.15 0.64
N PRO A 671 -2.74 25.54 0.73
CA PRO A 671 -3.58 25.22 1.88
C PRO A 671 -3.66 23.71 2.14
N ASN A 672 -3.57 23.33 3.42
CA ASN A 672 -3.71 21.93 3.81
C ASN A 672 -5.10 21.39 3.48
N SER A 673 -5.14 20.15 2.99
CA SER A 673 -6.39 19.37 2.89
C SER A 673 -7.09 19.27 4.25
N PRO A 674 -8.44 19.24 4.31
CA PRO A 674 -9.13 18.99 5.58
C PRO A 674 -8.93 17.56 6.11
N TYR A 675 -8.34 16.68 5.30
CA TYR A 675 -7.99 15.30 5.64
C TYR A 675 -6.52 15.14 5.97
N VAL A 676 -6.23 14.11 6.77
CA VAL A 676 -4.90 13.55 6.93
C VAL A 676 -4.76 12.37 5.97
N ALA A 677 -3.65 12.34 5.25
CA ALA A 677 -3.28 11.26 4.37
C ALA A 677 -1.99 10.61 4.85
N VAL A 678 -2.01 9.29 4.95
CA VAL A 678 -0.89 8.49 5.43
C VAL A 678 -0.53 7.47 4.35
N LYS A 679 0.63 7.65 3.73
CA LYS A 679 1.21 6.67 2.83
C LYS A 679 1.93 5.61 3.65
N VAL A 680 1.58 4.35 3.47
CA VAL A 680 2.19 3.20 4.16
C VAL A 680 2.85 2.29 3.12
N PRO A 681 4.13 1.90 3.31
CA PRO A 681 4.82 1.00 2.39
C PRO A 681 4.32 -0.44 2.52
N VAL A 682 4.36 -1.16 1.39
CA VAL A 682 4.05 -2.60 1.29
C VAL A 682 5.31 -3.37 0.95
N PHE A 683 5.49 -4.53 1.58
CA PHE A 683 6.68 -5.37 1.42
C PHE A 683 6.31 -6.76 0.91
N SER A 684 7.20 -7.38 0.14
CA SER A 684 7.00 -8.73 -0.43
C SER A 684 7.70 -9.85 0.36
N PHE A 685 7.87 -9.69 1.67
CA PHE A 685 8.58 -10.66 2.52
C PHE A 685 7.86 -12.01 2.64
N GLU A 686 6.54 -12.08 2.38
CA GLU A 686 5.83 -13.36 2.26
C GLU A 686 6.35 -14.21 1.10
N LYS A 687 6.80 -13.56 0.01
CA LYS A 687 7.40 -14.22 -1.15
C LYS A 687 8.89 -14.46 -0.93
N LEU A 688 9.58 -13.48 -0.36
CA LEU A 688 11.02 -13.47 -0.07
C LEU A 688 11.29 -13.84 1.39
N ASN A 689 11.15 -15.12 1.75
CA ASN A 689 11.17 -15.55 3.15
C ASN A 689 12.56 -15.75 3.76
N ASP A 690 13.62 -15.64 2.97
CA ASP A 690 15.01 -15.82 3.36
C ASP A 690 15.79 -14.51 3.34
N VAL A 691 15.10 -13.37 3.26
CA VAL A 691 15.70 -12.04 3.22
C VAL A 691 15.59 -11.34 4.57
N ASN A 692 16.55 -10.47 4.87
CA ASN A 692 16.48 -9.61 6.04
C ASN A 692 15.45 -8.50 5.83
N SER A 693 14.29 -8.62 6.47
CA SER A 693 13.19 -7.67 6.46
C SER A 693 13.35 -6.47 7.40
N GLN A 694 14.47 -6.36 8.13
CA GLN A 694 14.73 -5.21 8.99
C GLN A 694 14.84 -3.93 8.15
N LEU A 695 14.11 -2.88 8.55
CA LEU A 695 14.18 -1.57 7.90
C LEU A 695 15.54 -0.89 8.15
N GLY A 696 15.98 -0.09 7.17
CA GLY A 696 17.26 0.61 7.22
C GLY A 696 17.38 1.64 6.10
N PRO A 697 18.60 2.15 5.82
CA PRO A 697 18.80 3.22 4.84
C PRO A 697 18.70 2.75 3.38
N GLU A 698 18.61 1.45 3.14
CA GLU A 698 18.34 0.87 1.82
C GLU A 698 16.86 0.47 1.72
N MET A 699 16.19 0.95 0.67
CA MET A 699 14.77 0.69 0.40
C MET A 699 14.52 -0.77 0.02
N LYS A 700 13.43 -1.35 0.53
CA LYS A 700 13.00 -2.75 0.33
C LYS A 700 11.52 -2.91 -0.04
N SER A 701 10.71 -1.89 0.15
CA SER A 701 9.29 -1.90 -0.22
C SER A 701 9.09 -2.03 -1.73
N THR A 702 8.00 -2.69 -2.11
CA THR A 702 7.62 -3.00 -3.49
C THR A 702 6.39 -2.22 -3.96
N GLY A 703 5.71 -1.54 -3.03
CA GLY A 703 4.58 -0.67 -3.33
C GLY A 703 4.15 0.13 -2.11
N GLU A 704 3.00 0.79 -2.22
CA GLU A 704 2.44 1.64 -1.19
C GLU A 704 0.91 1.63 -1.21
N VAL A 705 0.32 1.94 -0.06
CA VAL A 705 -1.11 2.17 0.10
C VAL A 705 -1.34 3.52 0.77
N LEU A 706 -2.52 4.10 0.54
CA LEU A 706 -2.88 5.40 1.08
C LEU A 706 -4.08 5.28 2.02
N GLY A 707 -3.87 5.59 3.30
CA GLY A 707 -4.94 5.78 4.25
C GLY A 707 -5.36 7.24 4.31
N ILE A 708 -6.63 7.54 4.04
CA ILE A 708 -7.19 8.90 4.17
C ILE A 708 -8.21 8.92 5.30
N GLY A 709 -8.01 9.82 6.26
CA GLY A 709 -8.87 9.96 7.44
C GLY A 709 -8.98 11.42 7.89
N LYS A 710 -9.89 11.70 8.82
CA LYS A 710 -10.08 13.05 9.37
C LYS A 710 -9.04 13.37 10.44
N THR A 711 -8.59 12.32 11.12
CA THR A 711 -7.53 12.38 12.11
C THR A 711 -6.34 11.53 11.66
N PHE A 712 -5.20 11.79 12.29
CA PHE A 712 -3.99 11.03 12.06
C PHE A 712 -4.18 9.54 12.37
N GLU A 713 -4.84 9.22 13.49
CA GLU A 713 -5.08 7.85 13.94
C GLU A 713 -5.98 7.08 12.97
N GLU A 714 -7.04 7.73 12.45
CA GLU A 714 -7.93 7.10 11.46
C GLU A 714 -7.21 6.81 10.14
N ALA A 715 -6.45 7.80 9.64
CA ALA A 715 -5.70 7.68 8.40
C ALA A 715 -4.61 6.59 8.51
N LEU A 716 -3.87 6.58 9.62
CA LEU A 716 -2.83 5.59 9.87
C LEU A 716 -3.41 4.18 10.06
N PHE A 717 -4.55 4.05 10.76
CA PHE A 717 -5.27 2.78 10.87
C PHE A 717 -5.61 2.21 9.49
N LYS A 718 -6.25 3.02 8.63
CA LYS A 718 -6.60 2.62 7.25
C LYS A 718 -5.37 2.24 6.44
N GLY A 719 -4.30 3.02 6.54
CA GLY A 719 -3.04 2.77 5.84
C GLY A 719 -2.42 1.44 6.25
N LEU A 720 -2.28 1.18 7.56
CA LEU A 720 -1.68 -0.06 8.07
C LEU A 720 -2.52 -1.29 7.74
N VAL A 721 -3.84 -1.25 7.94
CA VAL A 721 -4.74 -2.36 7.59
C VAL A 721 -4.67 -2.65 6.08
N SER A 722 -4.67 -1.61 5.24
CA SER A 722 -4.55 -1.76 3.78
C SER A 722 -3.18 -2.33 3.36
N ALA A 723 -2.13 -2.10 4.14
CA ALA A 723 -0.81 -2.68 3.93
C ALA A 723 -0.69 -4.14 4.41
N GLY A 724 -1.79 -4.72 4.91
CA GLY A 724 -1.87 -6.10 5.37
C GLY A 724 -1.60 -6.30 6.87
N PHE A 725 -1.45 -5.21 7.64
CA PHE A 725 -1.24 -5.34 9.09
C PHE A 725 -2.51 -5.81 9.77
N LYS A 726 -2.39 -6.86 10.58
CA LYS A 726 -3.49 -7.35 11.40
C LYS A 726 -3.57 -6.54 12.69
N MET A 727 -4.63 -5.75 12.83
CA MET A 727 -4.90 -4.98 14.05
C MET A 727 -5.64 -5.83 15.09
N CYS A 728 -4.93 -6.16 16.16
CA CYS A 728 -5.43 -6.88 17.32
C CYS A 728 -5.65 -5.90 18.49
N HIS A 729 -6.91 -5.69 18.88
CA HIS A 729 -7.27 -4.89 20.06
C HIS A 729 -7.46 -5.81 21.28
N PRO A 730 -6.84 -5.49 22.43
CA PRO A 730 -7.04 -6.25 23.66
C PRO A 730 -8.48 -6.11 24.15
N THR A 731 -9.13 -7.24 24.44
CA THR A 731 -10.44 -7.30 25.09
C THR A 731 -10.44 -8.39 26.16
N HIS A 732 -11.43 -8.39 27.05
CA HIS A 732 -11.57 -9.45 28.06
C HIS A 732 -11.62 -10.86 27.44
N ASP A 733 -12.30 -11.00 26.29
CA ASP A 733 -12.52 -12.28 25.62
C ASP A 733 -11.37 -12.65 24.66
N ARG A 734 -10.51 -11.66 24.33
CA ARG A 734 -9.36 -11.83 23.43
C ARG A 734 -8.14 -11.10 24.03
N PRO A 735 -7.33 -11.77 24.87
CA PRO A 735 -6.06 -11.22 25.32
C PRO A 735 -5.13 -11.05 24.13
N VAL A 736 -4.33 -9.99 24.16
CA VAL A 736 -3.33 -9.68 23.12
C VAL A 736 -1.95 -9.77 23.74
N GLY A 737 -1.03 -10.47 23.07
CA GLY A 737 0.35 -10.60 23.53
C GLY A 737 1.36 -9.86 22.68
N VAL A 738 2.36 -9.27 23.33
CA VAL A 738 3.44 -8.53 22.66
C VAL A 738 4.79 -9.10 23.08
N TYR A 739 5.61 -9.50 22.11
CA TYR A 739 6.97 -9.97 22.33
C TYR A 739 8.01 -8.90 21.99
N PHE A 740 8.88 -8.57 22.95
CA PHE A 740 9.94 -7.57 22.82
C PHE A 740 11.33 -8.21 22.78
N THR A 741 12.09 -7.89 21.74
CA THR A 741 13.53 -8.15 21.71
C THR A 741 14.23 -6.97 21.05
N VAL A 742 15.02 -6.25 21.82
CA VAL A 742 15.60 -4.97 21.39
C VAL A 742 17.09 -4.91 21.71
N ASN A 743 17.82 -4.13 20.92
CA ASN A 743 19.23 -3.84 21.13
C ASN A 743 19.45 -3.02 22.40
N ASP A 744 20.69 -3.03 22.90
CA ASP A 744 21.04 -2.33 24.14
C ASP A 744 20.81 -0.81 24.06
N GLN A 745 20.98 -0.22 22.88
CA GLN A 745 20.82 1.22 22.63
C GLN A 745 19.34 1.66 22.75
N ASP A 746 18.41 0.77 22.42
CA ASP A 746 16.98 1.03 22.35
C ASP A 746 16.23 0.79 23.67
N LYS A 747 16.93 0.23 24.68
CA LYS A 747 16.34 -0.14 25.97
C LYS A 747 15.76 1.04 26.73
N PHE A 748 16.27 2.25 26.54
CA PHE A 748 15.71 3.43 27.20
C PHE A 748 14.38 3.85 26.58
N GLU A 749 14.22 3.73 25.27
CA GLU A 749 13.00 4.14 24.57
C GLU A 749 11.87 3.13 24.74
N ILE A 750 12.20 1.82 24.76
CA ILE A 750 11.20 0.75 24.82
C ILE A 750 10.34 0.78 26.08
N VAL A 751 10.87 1.35 27.16
CA VAL A 751 10.16 1.58 28.44
C VAL A 751 8.82 2.27 28.23
N SER A 752 8.81 3.34 27.44
CA SER A 752 7.61 4.14 27.20
C SER A 752 6.55 3.35 26.41
N ILE A 753 7.00 2.61 25.40
CA ILE A 753 6.17 1.79 24.53
C ILE A 753 5.59 0.60 25.30
N ALA A 754 6.41 -0.11 26.08
CA ALA A 754 5.97 -1.23 26.92
C ALA A 754 4.92 -0.79 27.94
N LYS A 755 5.09 0.41 28.54
CA LYS A 755 4.08 0.99 29.42
C LYS A 755 2.74 1.20 28.69
N LYS A 756 2.74 1.77 27.48
CA LYS A 756 1.50 1.98 26.73
C LYS A 756 0.78 0.66 26.43
N PHE A 757 1.50 -0.38 26.02
CA PHE A 757 0.91 -1.72 25.83
C PHE A 757 0.38 -2.33 27.13
N ALA A 758 1.06 -2.15 28.25
CA ALA A 758 0.58 -2.59 29.56
C ALA A 758 -0.70 -1.83 29.98
N ASP A 759 -0.74 -0.51 29.77
CA ASP A 759 -1.92 0.32 30.07
C ASP A 759 -3.14 -0.10 29.23
N LEU A 760 -2.92 -0.64 28.02
CA LEU A 760 -3.95 -1.22 27.16
C LEU A 760 -4.38 -2.64 27.57
N GLY A 761 -3.71 -3.25 28.57
CA GLY A 761 -4.02 -4.59 29.06
C GLY A 761 -3.38 -5.73 28.25
N CYS A 762 -2.36 -5.45 27.43
CA CYS A 762 -1.62 -6.49 26.71
C CYS A 762 -0.70 -7.29 27.63
N THR A 763 -0.55 -8.60 27.35
CA THR A 763 0.43 -9.45 28.04
C THR A 763 1.80 -9.26 27.41
N LEU A 764 2.81 -8.95 28.23
CA LEU A 764 4.16 -8.65 27.73
C LEU A 764 5.10 -9.85 27.90
N TYR A 765 5.81 -10.17 26.82
CA TYR A 765 6.90 -11.16 26.77
C TYR A 765 8.17 -10.46 26.32
N ALA A 766 9.33 -10.77 26.91
CA ALA A 766 10.58 -10.14 26.48
C ALA A 766 11.82 -10.99 26.74
N THR A 767 12.87 -10.79 25.93
CA THR A 767 14.20 -11.37 26.23
C THR A 767 14.76 -10.84 27.54
N ALA A 768 15.55 -11.65 28.27
CA ALA A 768 15.98 -11.35 29.64
C ALA A 768 16.51 -9.92 29.87
N GLY A 769 17.33 -9.41 28.94
CA GLY A 769 17.88 -8.05 29.02
C GLY A 769 16.83 -6.94 28.85
N THR A 770 15.84 -7.16 27.99
CA THR A 770 14.71 -6.25 27.76
C THR A 770 13.69 -6.35 28.90
N ALA A 771 13.36 -7.58 29.32
CA ALA A 771 12.43 -7.85 30.41
C ALA A 771 12.87 -7.17 31.71
N LYS A 772 14.16 -7.21 32.03
CA LYS A 772 14.70 -6.53 33.21
C LYS A 772 14.35 -5.04 33.24
N VAL A 773 14.62 -4.34 32.13
CA VAL A 773 14.37 -2.89 32.02
C VAL A 773 12.88 -2.56 32.12
N ILE A 774 12.01 -3.40 31.55
CA ILE A 774 10.55 -3.25 31.66
C ILE A 774 10.10 -3.51 33.12
N SER A 775 10.60 -4.56 33.75
CA SER A 775 10.23 -4.94 35.12
C SER A 775 10.70 -3.96 36.18
N ASP A 776 11.81 -3.25 35.95
CA ASP A 776 12.35 -2.23 36.86
C ASP A 776 11.37 -1.04 37.05
N LEU A 777 10.35 -0.91 36.19
CA LEU A 777 9.26 0.08 36.28
C LEU A 777 8.02 -0.44 37.02
N GLY A 778 8.04 -1.69 37.48
CA GLY A 778 6.89 -2.35 38.10
C GLY A 778 5.86 -2.88 37.10
N ILE A 779 6.24 -3.06 35.83
CA ILE A 779 5.38 -3.66 34.80
C ILE A 779 5.63 -5.18 34.76
N ASP A 780 4.57 -5.96 34.81
CA ASP A 780 4.64 -7.42 34.69
C ASP A 780 5.06 -7.82 33.27
N VAL A 781 6.15 -8.58 33.17
CA VAL A 781 6.70 -9.08 31.90
C VAL A 781 7.25 -10.49 32.07
N THR A 782 6.88 -11.39 31.16
CA THR A 782 7.38 -12.77 31.17
C THR A 782 8.70 -12.85 30.40
N VAL A 783 9.74 -13.38 31.04
CA VAL A 783 11.03 -13.63 30.39
C VAL A 783 10.90 -14.79 29.41
N VAL A 784 11.25 -14.55 28.13
CA VAL A 784 11.24 -15.55 27.05
C VAL A 784 12.54 -15.43 26.26
N ASP A 785 13.23 -16.55 26.05
CA ASP A 785 14.49 -16.57 25.31
C ASP A 785 14.31 -16.28 23.80
N ARG A 786 15.42 -16.03 23.10
CA ARG A 786 15.45 -15.93 21.63
C ARG A 786 15.14 -17.28 20.96
N LEU A 787 14.69 -17.23 19.72
CA LEU A 787 14.22 -18.39 18.95
C LEU A 787 15.27 -19.51 18.86
N LYS A 788 16.51 -19.20 18.48
CA LYS A 788 17.60 -20.18 18.42
C LYS A 788 18.00 -20.77 19.79
N ALA A 789 17.74 -20.05 20.88
CA ALA A 789 18.12 -20.51 22.22
C ALA A 789 17.12 -21.54 22.76
N THR A 790 15.81 -21.31 22.57
CA THR A 790 14.76 -22.23 22.99
C THR A 790 13.53 -22.16 22.07
N LYS A 791 12.72 -23.23 22.04
CA LYS A 791 11.43 -23.25 21.32
C LYS A 791 10.29 -22.52 22.04
N GLN A 792 10.57 -21.76 23.11
CA GLN A 792 9.52 -21.13 23.91
C GLN A 792 8.74 -20.08 23.12
N VAL A 793 9.42 -19.20 22.39
CA VAL A 793 8.76 -18.16 21.60
C VAL A 793 7.92 -18.76 20.47
N SER A 794 8.45 -19.73 19.72
CA SER A 794 7.68 -20.48 18.70
C SER A 794 6.41 -21.08 19.27
N LYS A 795 6.50 -21.73 20.44
CA LYS A 795 5.35 -22.33 21.10
C LYS A 795 4.30 -21.29 21.49
N LEU A 796 4.71 -20.13 21.99
CA LEU A 796 3.77 -19.04 22.30
C LEU A 796 3.10 -18.48 21.04
N MET A 797 3.84 -18.37 19.93
CA MET A 797 3.31 -17.97 18.63
C MET A 797 2.28 -19.00 18.12
N ASP A 798 2.61 -20.29 18.14
CA ASP A 798 1.74 -21.39 17.68
C ASP A 798 0.47 -21.53 18.56
N GLU A 799 0.56 -21.22 19.86
CA GLU A 799 -0.57 -21.19 20.79
C GLU A 799 -1.46 -19.93 20.64
N GLY A 800 -1.10 -18.99 19.76
CA GLY A 800 -1.83 -17.74 19.57
C GLY A 800 -1.71 -16.75 20.73
N LYS A 801 -0.63 -16.84 21.52
CA LYS A 801 -0.37 -15.94 22.66
C LYS A 801 0.42 -14.69 22.30
N ILE A 802 0.94 -14.59 21.08
CA ILE A 802 1.70 -13.44 20.58
C ILE A 802 1.01 -12.94 19.31
N ASP A 803 0.58 -11.69 19.31
CA ASP A 803 -0.03 -11.02 18.16
C ASP A 803 0.92 -9.99 17.53
N TYR A 804 1.83 -9.44 18.35
CA TYR A 804 2.80 -8.43 17.93
C TYR A 804 4.22 -8.80 18.35
N VAL A 805 5.18 -8.58 17.46
CA VAL A 805 6.62 -8.70 17.72
C VAL A 805 7.28 -7.35 17.49
N ILE A 806 7.97 -6.83 18.50
CA ILE A 806 8.78 -5.60 18.41
C ILE A 806 10.25 -6.01 18.47
N TYR A 807 10.95 -5.82 17.34
CA TYR A 807 12.29 -6.32 17.12
C TYR A 807 13.26 -5.20 16.73
N THR A 808 14.30 -4.94 17.52
CA THR A 808 15.47 -4.19 17.06
C THR A 808 16.72 -5.06 17.24
N GLY A 809 17.29 -5.51 16.13
CA GLY A 809 18.34 -6.54 16.10
C GLY A 809 19.73 -6.01 15.81
N LYS A 810 20.74 -6.72 16.30
CA LYS A 810 22.14 -6.47 15.94
C LYS A 810 22.36 -6.88 14.48
N THR A 811 23.25 -6.18 13.81
CA THR A 811 23.60 -6.42 12.39
C THR A 811 24.57 -7.58 12.19
N ASP A 812 24.85 -8.39 13.22
CA ASP A 812 25.70 -9.57 13.10
C ASP A 812 24.95 -10.74 12.43
N VAL A 813 25.70 -11.67 11.84
CA VAL A 813 25.16 -12.75 11.00
C VAL A 813 24.23 -13.67 11.78
N ASP A 814 24.57 -13.98 13.04
CA ASP A 814 23.79 -14.91 13.86
C ASP A 814 22.44 -14.32 14.25
N SER A 815 22.43 -13.03 14.61
CA SER A 815 21.22 -12.26 14.93
C SER A 815 20.32 -12.07 13.70
N ILE A 816 20.88 -11.78 12.53
CA ILE A 816 20.12 -11.68 11.27
C ILE A 816 19.45 -13.01 10.94
N ALA A 817 20.18 -14.12 11.05
CA ALA A 817 19.62 -15.44 10.77
C ALA A 817 18.53 -15.86 11.78
N ASP A 818 18.67 -15.50 13.06
CA ASP A 818 17.63 -15.71 14.09
C ASP A 818 16.35 -14.90 13.77
N TYR A 819 16.52 -13.65 13.31
CA TYR A 819 15.41 -12.79 12.91
C TYR A 819 14.68 -13.28 11.66
N ILE A 820 15.40 -13.72 10.63
CA ILE A 820 14.78 -14.26 9.39
C ILE A 820 13.87 -15.45 9.74
N GLU A 821 14.32 -16.35 10.61
CA GLU A 821 13.52 -17.49 11.05
C GLU A 821 12.30 -17.07 11.88
N LEU A 822 12.46 -16.12 12.82
CA LEU A 822 11.37 -15.56 13.63
C LEU A 822 10.32 -14.89 12.75
N HIS A 823 10.76 -14.03 11.83
CA HIS A 823 9.88 -13.26 10.96
C HIS A 823 9.12 -14.17 9.98
N HIS A 824 9.79 -15.17 9.41
CA HIS A 824 9.13 -16.15 8.55
C HIS A 824 8.04 -16.94 9.31
N HIS A 825 8.30 -17.35 10.55
CA HIS A 825 7.28 -18.00 11.39
C HIS A 825 6.12 -17.05 11.71
N ALA A 826 6.42 -15.78 12.01
CA ALA A 826 5.40 -14.76 12.26
C ALA A 826 4.49 -14.53 11.04
N ILE A 827 5.06 -14.42 9.83
CA ILE A 827 4.31 -14.28 8.58
C ILE A 827 3.33 -15.46 8.40
N LEU A 828 3.78 -16.70 8.60
CA LEU A 828 2.94 -17.89 8.43
C LEU A 828 1.74 -17.93 9.38
N LEU A 829 1.84 -17.25 10.52
CA LEU A 829 0.78 -17.16 11.53
C LEU A 829 -0.04 -15.86 11.45
N GLY A 830 0.32 -14.94 10.54
CA GLY A 830 -0.28 -13.61 10.45
C GLY A 830 -0.04 -12.74 11.69
N ILE A 831 1.15 -12.87 12.29
CA ILE A 831 1.62 -12.07 13.43
C ILE A 831 2.35 -10.83 12.90
N THR A 832 1.97 -9.66 13.40
CA THR A 832 2.53 -8.38 12.97
C THR A 832 3.92 -8.18 13.58
N VAL A 833 4.94 -7.97 12.75
CA VAL A 833 6.33 -7.72 13.18
C VAL A 833 6.74 -6.28 12.85
N LEU A 834 7.23 -5.56 13.87
CA LEU A 834 7.65 -4.17 13.77
C LEU A 834 9.14 -4.06 14.08
N THR A 835 9.90 -3.46 13.17
CA THR A 835 11.35 -3.23 13.34
C THR A 835 11.73 -1.79 13.61
N SER A 836 10.74 -0.91 13.72
CA SER A 836 10.90 0.49 14.10
C SER A 836 10.12 0.76 15.37
N LEU A 837 10.79 1.38 16.36
CA LEU A 837 10.15 1.77 17.61
C LEU A 837 9.14 2.90 17.41
N ASP A 838 9.39 3.79 16.44
CA ASP A 838 8.49 4.89 16.12
C ASP A 838 7.14 4.35 15.58
N THR A 839 7.21 3.37 14.69
CA THR A 839 6.04 2.66 14.15
C THR A 839 5.31 1.87 15.25
N ALA A 840 6.05 1.22 16.16
CA ALA A 840 5.46 0.52 17.30
C ALA A 840 4.75 1.47 18.28
N ASN A 841 5.33 2.65 18.51
CA ASN A 841 4.70 3.68 19.31
C ASN A 841 3.40 4.19 18.66
N ALA A 842 3.44 4.48 17.34
CA ALA A 842 2.27 4.94 16.59
C ALA A 842 1.17 3.87 16.56
N LEU A 843 1.51 2.59 16.36
CA LEU A 843 0.57 1.47 16.41
C LEU A 843 -0.11 1.35 17.79
N CYS A 844 0.62 1.59 18.88
CA CYS A 844 0.05 1.59 20.21
C CYS A 844 -1.01 2.70 20.38
N ASP A 845 -0.75 3.89 19.84
CA ASP A 845 -1.70 5.01 19.86
C ASP A 845 -2.96 4.71 19.00
N ILE A 846 -2.82 3.98 17.89
CA ILE A 846 -3.97 3.48 17.11
C ILE A 846 -4.80 2.48 17.90
N ILE A 847 -4.17 1.51 18.57
CA ILE A 847 -4.92 0.54 19.40
C ILE A 847 -5.72 1.27 20.49
N ALA A 848 -5.13 2.31 21.08
CA ALA A 848 -5.78 3.16 22.06
C ALA A 848 -6.95 3.97 21.46
N SER A 849 -6.87 4.38 20.20
CA SER A 849 -7.93 5.13 19.49
C SER A 849 -9.21 4.32 19.22
N LYS A 850 -9.14 2.99 19.24
CA LYS A 850 -10.26 2.06 18.98
C LYS A 850 -10.85 2.12 17.57
N PHE A 851 -10.14 2.69 16.60
CA PHE A 851 -10.54 2.56 15.20
C PHE A 851 -10.52 1.08 14.75
N THR A 852 -11.53 0.71 13.96
CA THR A 852 -11.76 -0.61 13.36
C THR A 852 -12.29 -0.41 11.94
N GLU A 853 -12.30 -1.47 11.12
CA GLU A 853 -12.84 -1.41 9.75
C GLU A 853 -14.31 -0.97 9.69
N TYR A 854 -15.06 -1.12 10.79
CA TYR A 854 -16.50 -0.86 10.86
C TYR A 854 -16.85 0.52 11.43
N ASN A 855 -15.89 1.27 11.99
CA ASN A 855 -16.15 2.57 12.63
C ASN A 855 -15.34 3.73 12.03
N THR A 856 -14.81 3.53 10.81
CA THR A 856 -14.08 4.53 10.04
C THR A 856 -14.92 5.03 8.87
N GLU A 857 -14.74 6.29 8.47
CA GLU A 857 -15.49 6.85 7.34
C GLU A 857 -14.89 6.36 6.01
N LEU A 858 -15.72 5.90 5.07
CA LEU A 858 -15.27 5.73 3.69
C LEU A 858 -15.17 7.10 3.00
N VAL A 859 -13.96 7.45 2.56
CA VAL A 859 -13.68 8.73 1.90
C VAL A 859 -13.60 8.49 0.39
N ASP A 860 -14.44 9.18 -0.37
CA ASP A 860 -14.33 9.21 -1.84
C ASP A 860 -13.23 10.19 -2.25
N ILE A 861 -12.13 9.65 -2.78
CA ILE A 861 -10.98 10.45 -3.20
C ILE A 861 -11.28 11.34 -4.42
N ASN A 862 -12.34 11.04 -5.19
CA ASN A 862 -12.74 11.86 -6.32
C ASN A 862 -13.60 13.06 -5.91
N ASP A 863 -14.15 13.04 -4.69
CA ASP A 863 -15.01 14.10 -4.14
C ASP A 863 -14.56 14.45 -2.71
N LEU A 864 -13.29 14.81 -2.57
CA LEU A 864 -12.74 15.28 -1.30
C LEU A 864 -13.35 16.64 -0.94
N ARG A 865 -13.78 16.77 0.31
CA ARG A 865 -14.24 18.06 0.87
C ARG A 865 -13.09 19.08 0.80
N THR A 866 -13.43 20.32 0.50
CA THR A 866 -12.47 21.44 0.49
C THR A 866 -12.26 22.05 1.87
N GLU A 867 -13.20 21.83 2.79
CA GLU A 867 -13.15 22.35 4.16
C GLU A 867 -13.73 21.32 5.15
N LYS A 868 -13.37 21.47 6.43
CA LYS A 868 -13.94 20.66 7.51
C LYS A 868 -15.42 20.99 7.68
N MET A 869 -16.25 19.96 7.84
CA MET A 869 -17.68 20.09 8.05
C MET A 869 -17.94 20.75 9.40
N GLN A 870 -18.72 21.83 9.41
CA GLN A 870 -19.17 22.42 10.68
C GLN A 870 -20.44 21.71 11.15
N LEU A 871 -20.36 21.05 12.29
CA LEU A 871 -21.48 20.35 12.91
C LEU A 871 -21.94 21.10 14.16
N ASP A 872 -23.21 21.47 14.17
CA ASP A 872 -23.88 21.97 15.37
C ASP A 872 -24.24 20.76 16.26
N PHE A 873 -23.94 20.86 17.55
CA PHE A 873 -24.31 19.84 18.52
C PHE A 873 -24.89 20.47 19.78
N VAL A 874 -25.67 19.66 20.51
CA VAL A 874 -26.19 20.01 21.83
C VAL A 874 -25.82 18.91 22.80
N LYS A 875 -25.25 19.26 23.95
CA LYS A 875 -24.98 18.32 25.03
C LYS A 875 -26.14 18.36 26.02
N MET A 876 -26.79 17.21 26.26
CA MET A 876 -27.93 17.12 27.18
C MET A 876 -27.79 15.92 28.12
N GLN A 877 -28.41 16.02 29.29
CA GLN A 877 -28.41 14.95 30.31
C GLN A 877 -29.77 14.71 30.94
N SER A 878 -29.96 13.49 31.44
CA SER A 878 -31.02 13.11 32.38
C SER A 878 -30.38 12.29 33.51
N CYS A 879 -30.55 12.74 34.76
CA CYS A 879 -29.94 12.14 35.96
C CYS A 879 -28.43 11.83 35.84
N GLY A 880 -27.65 12.73 35.25
CA GLY A 880 -26.19 12.62 35.13
C GLY A 880 -25.70 11.72 33.99
N ASN A 881 -26.60 11.11 33.22
CA ASN A 881 -26.28 10.39 31.98
C ASN A 881 -26.35 11.36 30.80
N ASP A 882 -25.19 11.68 30.22
CA ASP A 882 -24.99 12.77 29.25
C ASP A 882 -24.61 12.26 27.86
N TYR A 883 -25.27 12.77 26.83
CA TYR A 883 -24.97 12.45 25.42
C TYR A 883 -24.74 13.72 24.61
N ILE A 884 -24.06 13.56 23.49
CA ILE A 884 -23.86 14.61 22.48
C ILE A 884 -24.88 14.38 21.37
N TYR A 885 -25.74 15.35 21.11
CA TYR A 885 -26.84 15.22 20.14
C TYR A 885 -26.51 16.01 18.89
N PHE A 886 -26.62 15.34 17.73
CA PHE A 886 -26.46 15.93 16.41
C PHE A 886 -27.78 15.87 15.65
N ASN A 887 -28.14 16.98 15.01
CA ASN A 887 -29.26 17.00 14.07
C ASN A 887 -28.77 16.52 12.70
N ASN A 888 -29.30 15.40 12.23
CA ASN A 888 -28.98 14.77 10.95
C ASN A 888 -30.22 14.63 10.06
N MET A 889 -31.19 15.53 10.19
CA MET A 889 -32.41 15.56 9.36
C MET A 889 -32.13 15.80 7.86
N ASP A 890 -30.95 16.31 7.53
CA ASP A 890 -30.48 16.52 6.16
C ASP A 890 -29.57 15.40 5.63
N GLY A 891 -29.21 14.42 6.46
CA GLY A 891 -28.42 13.26 6.07
C GLY A 891 -26.94 13.55 5.81
N ARG A 892 -26.38 14.68 6.28
CA ARG A 892 -24.95 15.01 6.08
C ARG A 892 -24.00 14.13 6.88
N ILE A 893 -24.43 13.59 8.01
CA ILE A 893 -23.63 12.68 8.83
C ILE A 893 -23.85 11.25 8.33
N THR A 894 -22.84 10.71 7.65
CA THR A 894 -22.86 9.36 7.06
C THR A 894 -22.16 8.31 7.92
N CYS A 895 -21.22 8.71 8.78
CA CYS A 895 -20.47 7.81 9.68
C CYS A 895 -20.48 8.32 11.14
N PRO A 896 -21.58 8.11 11.87
CA PRO A 896 -21.69 8.47 13.29
C PRO A 896 -20.76 7.71 14.23
N GLU A 897 -20.34 6.50 13.86
CA GLU A 897 -19.44 5.67 14.65
C GLU A 897 -18.09 6.39 14.87
N SER A 898 -17.57 7.01 13.79
CA SER A 898 -16.37 7.84 13.84
C SER A 898 -16.56 9.11 14.68
N LEU A 899 -17.74 9.74 14.63
CA LEU A 899 -18.06 10.89 15.50
C LEU A 899 -18.02 10.51 16.99
N ALA A 900 -18.53 9.32 17.32
CA ALA A 900 -18.53 8.83 18.68
C ALA A 900 -17.10 8.72 19.21
N ILE A 901 -16.23 8.02 18.49
CA ILE A 901 -14.82 7.81 18.87
C ILE A 901 -14.10 9.14 19.10
N ASN A 902 -14.32 10.12 18.22
CA ASN A 902 -13.61 11.40 18.27
C ASN A 902 -14.10 12.34 19.39
N PHE A 903 -15.40 12.39 19.69
CA PHE A 903 -15.96 13.45 20.52
C PHE A 903 -16.44 13.02 21.92
N VAL A 904 -16.67 11.73 22.17
CA VAL A 904 -17.20 11.26 23.48
C VAL A 904 -16.15 11.26 24.58
N SER A 905 -14.86 11.29 24.25
CA SER A 905 -13.77 11.33 25.22
C SER A 905 -13.94 12.53 26.16
N ARG A 906 -14.00 12.28 27.48
CA ARG A 906 -14.19 13.34 28.48
C ARG A 906 -12.97 14.26 28.65
N HIS A 907 -11.79 13.82 28.20
CA HIS A 907 -10.54 14.59 28.31
C HIS A 907 -10.09 15.20 26.99
N TYR A 908 -10.39 14.54 25.86
CA TYR A 908 -9.90 14.94 24.54
C TYR A 908 -11.01 15.37 23.58
N GLY A 909 -12.28 15.26 23.98
CA GLY A 909 -13.44 15.65 23.18
C GLY A 909 -14.44 16.52 23.96
N ILE A 910 -15.69 16.53 23.50
CA ILE A 910 -16.82 17.19 24.17
C ILE A 910 -17.17 16.47 25.48
N GLY A 911 -16.93 15.16 25.52
CA GLY A 911 -17.23 14.30 26.65
C GLY A 911 -18.68 13.85 26.68
N GLY A 912 -18.93 12.56 26.85
CA GLY A 912 -20.28 12.01 27.06
C GLY A 912 -20.26 10.48 27.14
N ASP A 913 -21.42 9.90 27.44
CA ASP A 913 -21.63 8.45 27.45
C ASP A 913 -21.88 7.89 26.02
N GLY A 914 -21.97 8.77 25.03
CA GLY A 914 -22.17 8.42 23.62
C GLY A 914 -22.64 9.61 22.79
N ILE A 915 -23.02 9.35 21.55
CA ILE A 915 -23.68 10.34 20.68
C ILE A 915 -25.07 9.88 20.28
N VAL A 916 -25.93 10.83 19.94
CA VAL A 916 -27.30 10.61 19.48
C VAL A 916 -27.53 11.38 18.20
N LEU A 917 -27.94 10.68 17.14
CA LEU A 917 -28.39 11.30 15.89
C LEU A 917 -29.90 11.47 15.90
N ILE A 918 -30.36 12.64 15.49
CA ILE A 918 -31.77 12.98 15.28
C ILE A 918 -32.02 13.07 13.77
N GLU A 919 -32.78 12.12 13.22
CA GLU A 919 -32.94 11.89 11.78
C GLU A 919 -34.42 11.96 11.36
N LYS A 920 -34.66 12.00 10.05
CA LYS A 920 -36.02 11.88 9.51
C LYS A 920 -36.57 10.47 9.73
N SER A 921 -37.86 10.39 10.04
CA SER A 921 -38.60 9.13 10.12
C SER A 921 -39.78 9.17 9.16
N ASP A 922 -40.05 8.05 8.50
CA ASP A 922 -41.26 7.87 7.68
C ASP A 922 -42.48 7.44 8.50
N VAL A 923 -42.27 7.03 9.76
CA VAL A 923 -43.29 6.41 10.62
C VAL A 923 -43.52 7.14 11.95
N ALA A 924 -42.73 8.16 12.26
CA ALA A 924 -42.75 8.94 13.50
C ALA A 924 -42.38 10.41 13.25
N ASP A 925 -42.42 11.28 14.28
CA ASP A 925 -42.06 12.69 14.13
C ASP A 925 -40.55 12.89 13.91
N ALA A 926 -39.73 11.98 14.43
CA ALA A 926 -38.29 11.89 14.19
C ALA A 926 -37.79 10.45 14.44
N LYS A 927 -36.60 10.14 13.94
CA LYS A 927 -35.85 8.93 14.25
C LYS A 927 -34.66 9.26 15.14
N MET A 928 -34.38 8.40 16.12
CA MET A 928 -33.22 8.49 16.99
C MET A 928 -32.33 7.26 16.82
N ARG A 929 -31.05 7.49 16.55
CA ARG A 929 -29.99 6.47 16.62
C ARG A 929 -28.98 6.87 17.70
N ILE A 930 -28.41 5.90 18.39
CA ILE A 930 -27.48 6.11 19.51
C ILE A 930 -26.22 5.29 19.29
N PHE A 931 -25.06 5.89 19.55
CA PHE A 931 -23.76 5.24 19.42
C PHE A 931 -23.01 5.37 20.73
N ASN A 932 -22.49 4.25 21.22
CA ASN A 932 -21.74 4.16 22.47
C ASN A 932 -20.32 4.72 22.29
N GLN A 933 -19.56 4.77 23.38
CA GLN A 933 -18.20 5.30 23.37
C GLN A 933 -17.21 4.54 22.47
N ASP A 934 -17.48 3.27 22.18
CA ASP A 934 -16.69 2.43 21.28
C ASP A 934 -17.14 2.50 19.81
N GLY A 935 -18.11 3.36 19.50
CA GLY A 935 -18.71 3.50 18.17
C GLY A 935 -19.82 2.49 17.87
N SER A 936 -20.11 1.52 18.74
CA SER A 936 -21.18 0.55 18.52
C SER A 936 -22.57 1.18 18.60
N GLU A 937 -23.48 0.78 17.71
CA GLU A 937 -24.86 1.28 17.70
C GLU A 937 -25.70 0.59 18.79
N GLY A 938 -26.39 1.38 19.61
CA GLY A 938 -27.34 0.90 20.61
C GLY A 938 -28.77 0.82 20.09
N MET A 939 -29.59 -0.02 20.72
CA MET A 939 -30.99 -0.21 20.30
C MET A 939 -31.91 0.96 20.71
N MET A 940 -31.75 1.44 21.94
CA MET A 940 -32.51 2.55 22.52
C MET A 940 -31.85 2.99 23.84
N ALA A 941 -31.98 4.26 24.21
CA ALA A 941 -31.73 4.73 25.58
C ALA A 941 -32.89 5.63 26.06
N GLY A 942 -33.49 5.25 27.19
CA GLY A 942 -34.68 5.92 27.74
C GLY A 942 -34.41 7.37 28.18
N ASN A 943 -33.18 7.68 28.62
CA ASN A 943 -32.77 9.04 28.94
C ASN A 943 -32.58 9.88 27.67
N ALA A 944 -31.90 9.31 26.67
CA ALA A 944 -31.63 9.98 25.40
C ALA A 944 -32.90 10.37 24.64
N ILE A 945 -33.86 9.45 24.53
CA ILE A 945 -35.11 9.70 23.79
C ILE A 945 -35.94 10.85 24.38
N ARG A 946 -35.91 11.01 25.71
CA ARG A 946 -36.55 12.15 26.38
C ARG A 946 -35.86 13.47 26.07
N CYS A 947 -34.53 13.47 25.99
CA CYS A 947 -33.75 14.64 25.57
C CYS A 947 -33.97 14.98 24.09
N VAL A 948 -34.12 13.99 23.21
CA VAL A 948 -34.53 14.22 21.80
C VAL A 948 -35.89 14.90 21.75
N ALA A 949 -36.87 14.45 22.54
CA ALA A 949 -38.19 15.10 22.59
C ALA A 949 -38.12 16.56 23.05
N LYS A 950 -37.29 16.86 24.05
CA LYS A 950 -36.97 18.25 24.45
C LYS A 950 -36.41 19.05 23.29
N TYR A 951 -35.41 18.52 22.58
CA TYR A 951 -34.78 19.20 21.45
C TYR A 951 -35.80 19.50 20.34
N LEU A 952 -36.62 18.52 19.94
CA LEU A 952 -37.62 18.69 18.89
C LEU A 952 -38.67 19.75 19.24
N HIS A 953 -39.13 19.79 20.50
CA HIS A 953 -40.10 20.78 20.96
C HIS A 953 -39.48 22.19 21.03
N GLU A 954 -38.31 22.34 21.64
CA GLU A 954 -37.67 23.65 21.82
C GLU A 954 -37.14 24.26 20.52
N GLN A 955 -36.75 23.42 19.54
CA GLN A 955 -36.39 23.88 18.19
C GLN A 955 -37.61 24.15 17.30
N GLY A 956 -38.83 23.93 17.81
CA GLY A 956 -40.07 24.14 17.05
C GLY A 956 -40.29 23.16 15.91
N MET A 957 -39.55 22.04 15.90
CA MET A 957 -39.72 20.96 14.91
C MET A 957 -41.03 20.20 15.14
N VAL A 958 -41.43 20.04 16.41
CA VAL A 958 -42.73 19.49 16.80
C VAL A 958 -43.46 20.50 17.70
N LYS A 959 -44.66 20.93 17.30
CA LYS A 959 -45.41 22.00 17.99
C LYS A 959 -46.22 21.53 19.21
N GLY A 960 -46.42 20.22 19.36
CA GLY A 960 -47.21 19.64 20.45
C GLY A 960 -46.37 19.16 21.63
N ASP A 961 -47.03 18.90 22.75
CA ASP A 961 -46.41 18.29 23.94
C ASP A 961 -46.28 16.76 23.81
N HIS A 962 -46.95 16.16 22.82
CA HIS A 962 -46.90 14.73 22.51
C HIS A 962 -46.24 14.50 21.17
N MET A 963 -45.33 13.53 21.09
CA MET A 963 -44.63 13.15 19.87
C MET A 963 -44.24 11.66 19.86
N LYS A 964 -43.97 11.16 18.66
CA LYS A 964 -43.49 9.81 18.41
C LYS A 964 -42.05 9.86 17.93
N ILE A 965 -41.20 9.03 18.52
CA ILE A 965 -39.79 8.91 18.12
C ILE A 965 -39.51 7.47 17.73
N GLU A 966 -39.05 7.25 16.50
CA GLU A 966 -38.58 5.96 16.01
C GLU A 966 -37.22 5.62 16.62
N THR A 967 -37.02 4.39 17.06
CA THR A 967 -35.74 3.84 17.52
C THR A 967 -35.53 2.46 16.90
N ASN A 968 -34.33 1.88 17.01
CA ASN A 968 -34.09 0.49 16.59
C ASN A 968 -34.91 -0.53 17.40
N SER A 969 -35.48 -0.12 18.54
CA SER A 969 -36.43 -0.91 19.35
C SER A 969 -37.92 -0.63 19.04
N GLY A 970 -38.20 0.05 17.93
CA GLY A 970 -39.53 0.49 17.50
C GLY A 970 -39.90 1.91 17.92
N VAL A 971 -41.10 2.34 17.51
CA VAL A 971 -41.62 3.70 17.76
C VAL A 971 -42.07 3.84 19.22
N LYS A 972 -41.69 4.95 19.86
CA LYS A 972 -42.03 5.26 21.25
C LYS A 972 -42.82 6.56 21.33
N ASP A 973 -43.83 6.58 22.19
CA ASP A 973 -44.61 7.76 22.51
C ASP A 973 -43.92 8.54 23.65
N VAL A 974 -43.69 9.83 23.43
CA VAL A 974 -43.03 10.73 24.38
C VAL A 974 -43.90 11.96 24.62
N THR A 975 -44.08 12.31 25.89
CA THR A 975 -44.77 13.53 26.32
C THR A 975 -43.77 14.45 27.03
N VAL A 976 -43.64 15.69 26.58
CA VAL A 976 -42.80 16.72 27.21
C VAL A 976 -43.62 17.58 28.16
N PHE A 977 -43.02 18.03 29.24
CA PHE A 977 -43.63 18.97 30.18
C PHE A 977 -42.83 20.26 30.18
N SER A 978 -43.44 21.32 29.65
CA SER A 978 -42.82 22.63 29.53
C SER A 978 -43.51 23.68 30.40
N PHE A 979 -42.73 24.67 30.85
CA PHE A 979 -43.24 25.87 31.49
C PHE A 979 -42.56 27.08 30.85
N GLY A 980 -43.35 28.01 30.31
CA GLY A 980 -42.81 29.17 29.58
C GLY A 980 -42.06 28.81 28.29
N GLY A 981 -42.39 27.68 27.65
CA GLY A 981 -41.74 27.19 26.42
C GLY A 981 -40.43 26.43 26.65
N VAL A 982 -40.00 26.26 27.91
CA VAL A 982 -38.81 25.48 28.27
C VAL A 982 -39.24 24.13 28.83
N VAL A 983 -38.77 23.04 28.22
CA VAL A 983 -39.03 21.67 28.68
C VAL A 983 -38.10 21.33 29.84
N THR A 984 -38.65 21.01 31.01
CA THR A 984 -37.87 20.66 32.20
C THR A 984 -37.87 19.17 32.52
N SER A 985 -38.90 18.46 32.06
CA SER A 985 -39.06 17.01 32.22
C SER A 985 -39.81 16.42 31.03
N ALA A 986 -39.67 15.12 30.84
CA ALA A 986 -40.42 14.38 29.83
C ALA A 986 -40.76 12.97 30.35
N SER A 987 -41.76 12.36 29.74
CA SER A 987 -42.23 11.00 30.00
C SER A 987 -42.21 10.20 28.71
N VAL A 988 -41.64 9.00 28.72
CA VAL A 988 -41.62 8.08 27.58
C VAL A 988 -42.30 6.76 27.93
N ASP A 989 -43.09 6.23 27.01
CA ASP A 989 -43.56 4.84 27.04
C ASP A 989 -42.50 3.93 26.44
N LEU A 990 -41.84 3.12 27.27
CA LEU A 990 -40.79 2.19 26.82
C LEU A 990 -41.36 0.95 26.13
N GLY A 991 -42.67 0.71 26.25
CA GLY A 991 -43.36 -0.49 25.78
C GLY A 991 -43.58 -1.52 26.89
N VAL A 992 -43.92 -2.75 26.48
CA VAL A 992 -44.20 -3.86 27.39
C VAL A 992 -42.89 -4.49 27.89
N ALA A 993 -42.77 -4.71 29.20
CA ALA A 993 -41.62 -5.43 29.77
C ALA A 993 -41.62 -6.88 29.32
N GLU A 994 -40.59 -7.30 28.59
CA GLU A 994 -40.39 -8.70 28.21
C GLU A 994 -39.67 -9.43 29.34
N LEU A 995 -40.27 -10.54 29.78
CA LEU A 995 -39.83 -11.32 30.95
C LEU A 995 -39.46 -12.75 30.57
N ASN A 996 -39.84 -13.20 29.37
CA ASN A 996 -39.60 -14.55 28.91
C ASN A 996 -38.11 -14.73 28.60
N GLY A 997 -37.46 -15.64 29.34
CA GLY A 997 -36.04 -15.94 29.22
C GLY A 997 -35.62 -16.34 27.81
N LYS A 998 -36.49 -16.98 27.02
CA LYS A 998 -36.19 -17.33 25.61
C LYS A 998 -36.04 -16.12 24.69
N LYS A 999 -36.57 -14.96 25.10
CA LYS A 999 -36.51 -13.70 24.36
C LYS A 999 -35.55 -12.68 24.99
N ILE A 1000 -34.93 -13.04 26.11
CA ILE A 1000 -33.85 -12.27 26.73
C ILE A 1000 -32.55 -13.01 26.40
N PRO A 1001 -31.51 -12.33 25.90
CA PRO A 1001 -30.25 -12.99 25.52
C PRO A 1001 -29.48 -13.49 26.76
N SER A 1002 -29.91 -14.63 27.29
CA SER A 1002 -29.39 -15.27 28.50
C SER A 1002 -29.51 -16.80 28.39
N VAL A 1003 -28.90 -17.54 29.30
CA VAL A 1003 -28.97 -19.01 29.33
C VAL A 1003 -30.28 -19.57 29.90
N TRP A 1004 -31.12 -18.73 30.52
CA TRP A 1004 -32.35 -19.18 31.17
C TRP A 1004 -33.56 -19.15 30.23
N GLU A 1005 -34.40 -20.20 30.25
CA GLU A 1005 -35.52 -20.37 29.30
C GLU A 1005 -36.93 -20.22 29.92
N GLY A 1006 -37.05 -19.86 31.20
CA GLY A 1006 -38.33 -19.74 31.90
C GLY A 1006 -39.25 -18.65 31.35
N GLU A 1007 -40.57 -18.79 31.58
CA GLU A 1007 -41.56 -17.76 31.18
C GLU A 1007 -41.33 -16.40 31.87
N GLN A 1008 -40.75 -16.43 33.08
CA GLN A 1008 -40.26 -15.27 33.82
C GLN A 1008 -38.97 -15.68 34.54
N ILE A 1009 -37.93 -14.85 34.45
CA ILE A 1009 -36.65 -15.10 35.11
C ILE A 1009 -36.56 -14.22 36.36
N VAL A 1010 -36.86 -14.80 37.54
CA VAL A 1010 -36.92 -14.09 38.82
C VAL A 1010 -36.19 -14.90 39.89
N ASP A 1011 -35.22 -14.26 40.54
CA ASP A 1011 -34.34 -14.88 41.57
C ASP A 1011 -33.61 -16.14 41.13
N GLU A 1012 -33.29 -16.25 39.84
CA GLU A 1012 -32.47 -17.35 39.35
C GLU A 1012 -31.02 -17.23 39.88
N PRO A 1013 -30.37 -18.33 40.30
CA PRO A 1013 -29.04 -18.28 40.86
C PRO A 1013 -27.98 -18.13 39.76
N MET A 1014 -27.11 -17.13 39.91
CA MET A 1014 -25.93 -16.90 39.08
C MET A 1014 -24.67 -16.93 39.94
N GLU A 1015 -23.69 -17.77 39.61
CA GLU A 1015 -22.44 -17.89 40.36
C GLU A 1015 -21.31 -17.11 39.68
N ILE A 1016 -20.68 -16.18 40.41
CA ILE A 1016 -19.53 -15.39 39.96
C ILE A 1016 -18.48 -15.40 41.08
N ASP A 1017 -17.25 -15.82 40.77
CA ASP A 1017 -16.12 -15.93 41.71
C ASP A 1017 -16.43 -16.70 43.01
N GLY A 1018 -17.28 -17.73 42.94
CA GLY A 1018 -17.69 -18.56 44.07
C GLY A 1018 -18.79 -17.96 44.97
N GLU A 1019 -19.30 -16.77 44.62
CA GLU A 1019 -20.46 -16.14 45.27
C GLU A 1019 -21.71 -16.29 44.39
N VAL A 1020 -22.86 -16.56 45.02
CA VAL A 1020 -24.14 -16.77 44.31
C VAL A 1020 -25.02 -15.52 44.42
N TYR A 1021 -25.36 -14.97 43.27
CA TYR A 1021 -26.22 -13.80 43.12
C TYR A 1021 -27.59 -14.22 42.58
N PRO A 1022 -28.70 -13.97 43.29
CA PRO A 1022 -30.04 -14.14 42.72
C PRO A 1022 -30.31 -13.00 41.73
N VAL A 1023 -30.58 -13.36 40.48
CA VAL A 1023 -30.79 -12.41 39.38
C VAL A 1023 -32.24 -12.39 38.91
N THR A 1024 -32.73 -11.22 38.55
CA THR A 1024 -34.03 -11.04 37.87
C THR A 1024 -33.78 -10.38 36.53
N LEU A 1025 -34.27 -10.96 35.44
CA LEU A 1025 -34.05 -10.43 34.09
C LEU A 1025 -35.28 -9.71 33.55
N VAL A 1026 -35.05 -8.57 32.94
CA VAL A 1026 -36.07 -7.76 32.28
C VAL A 1026 -35.51 -7.22 30.98
N ASN A 1027 -36.29 -7.26 29.89
CA ASN A 1027 -35.92 -6.59 28.65
C ASN A 1027 -36.93 -5.47 28.33
N LEU A 1028 -36.40 -4.25 28.18
CA LEU A 1028 -37.14 -3.03 27.85
C LEU A 1028 -36.45 -2.31 26.69
N GLY A 1029 -36.22 -3.05 25.60
CA GLY A 1029 -35.44 -2.64 24.44
C GLY A 1029 -33.97 -3.01 24.53
N ASN A 1030 -33.43 -3.14 25.75
CA ASN A 1030 -32.13 -3.75 26.06
C ASN A 1030 -32.30 -4.79 27.18
N PRO A 1031 -31.44 -5.82 27.25
CA PRO A 1031 -31.41 -6.76 28.38
C PRO A 1031 -30.86 -6.12 29.66
N HIS A 1032 -31.50 -6.41 30.78
CA HIS A 1032 -31.16 -5.93 32.11
C HIS A 1032 -31.12 -7.09 33.11
N CYS A 1033 -30.06 -7.13 33.93
CA CYS A 1033 -29.84 -8.10 35.00
C CYS A 1033 -29.88 -7.38 36.35
N VAL A 1034 -30.98 -7.56 37.07
CA VAL A 1034 -31.24 -6.85 38.32
C VAL A 1034 -30.87 -7.72 39.53
N ILE A 1035 -30.01 -7.20 40.39
CA ILE A 1035 -29.48 -7.86 41.58
C ILE A 1035 -29.83 -7.06 42.83
N PHE A 1036 -30.45 -7.71 43.80
CA PHE A 1036 -30.85 -7.08 45.07
C PHE A 1036 -29.68 -7.08 46.06
N SER A 1037 -29.28 -5.89 46.52
CA SER A 1037 -28.24 -5.67 47.52
C SER A 1037 -28.77 -4.96 48.76
N LYS A 1038 -28.31 -5.38 49.94
CA LYS A 1038 -28.62 -4.70 51.22
C LYS A 1038 -27.95 -3.32 51.32
N LYS A 1039 -26.79 -3.14 50.67
CA LYS A 1039 -26.00 -1.91 50.67
C LYS A 1039 -25.48 -1.62 49.26
N VAL A 1040 -26.34 -1.03 48.44
CA VAL A 1040 -26.03 -0.72 47.04
C VAL A 1040 -24.81 0.21 46.88
N ASP A 1041 -24.59 1.14 47.82
CA ASP A 1041 -23.45 2.08 47.77
C ASP A 1041 -22.09 1.39 47.95
N ASP A 1042 -22.04 0.27 48.68
CA ASP A 1042 -20.81 -0.48 48.97
C ASP A 1042 -20.48 -1.50 47.87
N VAL A 1043 -21.34 -1.66 46.86
CA VAL A 1043 -21.11 -2.62 45.77
C VAL A 1043 -19.92 -2.16 44.91
N PRO A 1044 -18.91 -3.02 44.66
CA PRO A 1044 -17.80 -2.69 43.79
C PRO A 1044 -18.22 -2.87 42.31
N VAL A 1045 -19.07 -1.96 41.82
CA VAL A 1045 -19.70 -2.04 40.50
C VAL A 1045 -18.66 -2.14 39.37
N GLU A 1046 -17.57 -1.38 39.47
CA GLU A 1046 -16.49 -1.38 38.47
C GLU A 1046 -15.76 -2.72 38.33
N THR A 1047 -15.74 -3.56 39.37
CA THR A 1047 -15.09 -4.88 39.30
C THR A 1047 -16.08 -6.01 39.07
N LEU A 1048 -17.30 -5.90 39.61
CA LEU A 1048 -18.32 -6.94 39.51
C LEU A 1048 -19.18 -6.82 38.24
N GLY A 1049 -19.48 -5.59 37.80
CA GLY A 1049 -20.21 -5.29 36.56
C GLY A 1049 -19.64 -5.98 35.33
N PRO A 1050 -18.36 -5.76 34.96
CA PRO A 1050 -17.78 -6.39 33.77
C PRO A 1050 -17.72 -7.92 33.87
N LYS A 1051 -17.50 -8.48 35.08
CA LYS A 1051 -17.52 -9.93 35.29
C LYS A 1051 -18.89 -10.55 35.01
N ILE A 1052 -19.96 -9.85 35.38
CA ILE A 1052 -21.33 -10.30 35.11
C ILE A 1052 -21.67 -10.11 33.64
N GLU A 1053 -21.38 -8.92 33.08
CA GLU A 1053 -21.60 -8.60 31.67
C GLU A 1053 -20.99 -9.64 30.73
N HIS A 1054 -19.76 -10.08 31.00
CA HIS A 1054 -19.01 -11.05 30.20
C HIS A 1054 -19.16 -12.50 30.69
N SER A 1055 -20.06 -12.77 31.62
CA SER A 1055 -20.22 -14.12 32.16
C SER A 1055 -20.86 -15.07 31.14
N LYS A 1056 -20.62 -16.37 31.31
CA LYS A 1056 -21.27 -17.45 30.52
C LYS A 1056 -22.80 -17.41 30.51
N TYR A 1057 -23.42 -16.68 31.44
CA TYR A 1057 -24.87 -16.56 31.56
C TYR A 1057 -25.49 -15.59 30.56
N PHE A 1058 -24.71 -14.66 29.99
CA PHE A 1058 -25.16 -13.61 29.08
C PHE A 1058 -24.36 -13.62 27.78
N PRO A 1059 -24.69 -14.49 26.80
CA PRO A 1059 -23.90 -14.64 25.57
C PRO A 1059 -23.82 -13.36 24.72
N ASN A 1060 -24.83 -12.47 24.79
CA ASN A 1060 -24.82 -11.18 24.10
C ASN A 1060 -24.63 -9.99 25.04
N LYS A 1061 -24.04 -10.24 26.22
CA LYS A 1061 -23.83 -9.28 27.32
C LYS A 1061 -25.15 -8.67 27.84
N THR A 1062 -25.10 -7.97 28.97
CA THR A 1062 -26.29 -7.35 29.58
C THR A 1062 -25.92 -6.11 30.38
N ASN A 1063 -26.86 -5.18 30.55
CA ASN A 1063 -26.77 -4.18 31.60
C ASN A 1063 -26.97 -4.85 32.96
N VAL A 1064 -26.30 -4.34 34.00
CA VAL A 1064 -26.33 -4.91 35.35
C VAL A 1064 -26.72 -3.84 36.35
N GLU A 1065 -27.85 -4.04 37.03
CA GLU A 1065 -28.37 -3.13 38.03
C GLU A 1065 -28.23 -3.73 39.43
N PHE A 1066 -27.56 -3.01 40.33
CA PHE A 1066 -27.55 -3.33 41.75
C PHE A 1066 -28.56 -2.43 42.44
N ILE A 1067 -29.50 -3.02 43.16
CA ILE A 1067 -30.65 -2.28 43.70
C ILE A 1067 -30.89 -2.56 45.17
N ARG A 1068 -31.36 -1.54 45.88
CA ARG A 1068 -31.86 -1.64 47.25
C ARG A 1068 -33.27 -1.07 47.30
N VAL A 1069 -34.23 -1.88 47.77
CA VAL A 1069 -35.57 -1.40 48.08
C VAL A 1069 -35.51 -0.56 49.36
N VAL A 1070 -35.99 0.68 49.30
CA VAL A 1070 -36.08 1.58 50.47
C VAL A 1070 -37.45 1.47 51.11
N ASN A 1071 -38.51 1.54 50.29
CA ASN A 1071 -39.91 1.31 50.66
C ASN A 1071 -40.73 0.96 49.40
N GLU A 1072 -42.05 0.82 49.53
CA GLU A 1072 -42.93 0.40 48.42
C GLU A 1072 -42.98 1.38 47.23
N TYR A 1073 -42.52 2.64 47.40
CA TYR A 1073 -42.49 3.69 46.37
C TYR A 1073 -41.07 4.14 46.01
N THR A 1074 -40.02 3.60 46.63
CA THR A 1074 -38.66 4.12 46.44
C THR A 1074 -37.64 2.99 46.42
N ILE A 1075 -36.84 2.97 45.36
CA ILE A 1075 -35.67 2.11 45.21
C ILE A 1075 -34.42 2.94 44.97
N LYS A 1076 -33.27 2.43 45.40
CA LYS A 1076 -31.96 3.03 45.14
C LYS A 1076 -31.15 2.09 44.25
N MET A 1077 -30.49 2.63 43.23
CA MET A 1077 -29.82 1.84 42.20
C MET A 1077 -28.43 2.38 41.86
N ARG A 1078 -27.50 1.46 41.57
CA ARG A 1078 -26.27 1.71 40.79
C ARG A 1078 -26.27 0.76 39.61
N VAL A 1079 -25.62 1.15 38.51
CA VAL A 1079 -25.73 0.45 37.24
C VAL A 1079 -24.38 0.37 36.54
N TRP A 1080 -24.12 -0.78 35.94
CA TRP A 1080 -23.09 -0.97 34.94
C TRP A 1080 -23.80 -1.13 33.58
N GLU A 1081 -23.58 -0.17 32.68
CA GLU A 1081 -24.12 -0.20 31.33
C GLU A 1081 -23.18 -0.91 30.38
N ARG A 1082 -23.73 -1.85 29.61
CA ARG A 1082 -23.03 -2.59 28.56
C ARG A 1082 -22.39 -1.60 27.58
N GLY A 1083 -21.06 -1.69 27.45
CA GLY A 1083 -20.26 -0.84 26.56
C GLY A 1083 -19.88 0.55 27.11
N ASN A 1084 -20.51 1.02 28.20
CA ASN A 1084 -20.27 2.36 28.77
C ASN A 1084 -19.69 2.34 30.20
N GLY A 1085 -19.71 1.19 30.89
CA GLY A 1085 -19.21 1.05 32.26
C GLY A 1085 -20.18 1.56 33.32
N GLU A 1086 -19.69 1.96 34.50
CA GLU A 1086 -20.56 2.53 35.55
C GLU A 1086 -21.04 3.93 35.14
N THR A 1087 -22.35 4.08 34.94
CA THR A 1087 -23.00 5.38 34.69
C THR A 1087 -23.68 5.91 35.94
N TRP A 1088 -23.88 7.24 36.00
CA TRP A 1088 -24.55 7.87 37.14
C TRP A 1088 -26.07 7.70 37.13
N GLY A 1089 -26.62 7.25 36.00
CA GLY A 1089 -28.03 6.91 35.85
C GLY A 1089 -28.29 6.14 34.56
N CYS A 1090 -29.29 5.26 34.57
CA CYS A 1090 -29.73 4.50 33.40
C CYS A 1090 -31.25 4.51 33.34
N GLY A 1091 -31.82 5.01 32.23
CA GLY A 1091 -33.27 5.12 32.09
C GLY A 1091 -33.97 3.76 32.03
N THR A 1092 -33.57 2.90 31.10
CA THR A 1092 -34.18 1.55 30.95
C THR A 1092 -33.79 0.64 32.11
N GLY A 1093 -32.59 0.81 32.70
CA GLY A 1093 -32.18 0.11 33.91
C GLY A 1093 -33.04 0.48 35.13
N ALA A 1094 -33.36 1.77 35.32
CA ALA A 1094 -34.29 2.20 36.36
C ALA A 1094 -35.69 1.59 36.16
N ALA A 1095 -36.14 1.52 34.90
CA ALA A 1095 -37.40 0.88 34.55
C ALA A 1095 -37.39 -0.63 34.84
N ALA A 1096 -36.33 -1.33 34.47
CA ALA A 1096 -36.12 -2.75 34.76
C ALA A 1096 -36.08 -3.03 36.27
N ALA A 1097 -35.37 -2.19 37.04
CA ALA A 1097 -35.31 -2.27 38.49
C ALA A 1097 -36.69 -2.15 39.16
N ALA A 1098 -37.51 -1.21 38.70
CA ALA A 1098 -38.88 -1.06 39.18
C ALA A 1098 -39.77 -2.27 38.83
N VAL A 1099 -39.66 -2.80 37.60
CA VAL A 1099 -40.35 -4.04 37.19
C VAL A 1099 -39.95 -5.22 38.06
N ALA A 1100 -38.64 -5.44 38.28
CA ALA A 1100 -38.14 -6.49 39.15
C ALA A 1100 -38.65 -6.36 40.59
N CYS A 1101 -38.73 -5.14 41.14
CA CYS A 1101 -39.33 -4.93 42.46
C CYS A 1101 -40.81 -5.28 42.52
N VAL A 1102 -41.57 -5.01 41.46
CA VAL A 1102 -42.99 -5.38 41.38
C VAL A 1102 -43.16 -6.90 41.26
N LEU A 1103 -42.33 -7.57 40.44
CA LEU A 1103 -42.36 -9.04 40.30
C LEU A 1103 -42.09 -9.74 41.63
N LYS A 1104 -41.21 -9.17 42.46
CA LYS A 1104 -40.92 -9.69 43.81
C LYS A 1104 -41.89 -9.23 44.90
N GLY A 1105 -42.92 -8.46 44.55
CA GLY A 1105 -43.92 -7.96 45.50
C GLY A 1105 -43.41 -6.86 46.44
N PHE A 1106 -42.25 -6.25 46.17
CA PHE A 1106 -41.73 -5.13 46.94
C PHE A 1106 -42.39 -3.79 46.58
N CYS A 1107 -42.82 -3.63 45.34
CA CYS A 1107 -43.57 -2.47 44.84
C CYS A 1107 -44.88 -2.92 44.19
N LYS A 1108 -45.79 -1.99 43.92
CA LYS A 1108 -47.10 -2.27 43.29
C LYS A 1108 -47.14 -1.78 41.84
N LYS A 1109 -47.95 -2.44 41.01
CA LYS A 1109 -48.32 -1.93 39.68
C LYS A 1109 -49.15 -0.66 39.81
N ASP A 1110 -49.14 0.15 38.75
CA ASP A 1110 -49.91 1.40 38.59
C ASP A 1110 -49.62 2.48 39.64
N THR A 1111 -48.52 2.36 40.38
CA THR A 1111 -47.99 3.38 41.28
C THR A 1111 -46.68 3.97 40.74
N ASP A 1112 -46.42 5.23 41.08
CA ASP A 1112 -45.14 5.88 40.77
C ASP A 1112 -44.05 5.39 41.72
N ILE A 1113 -43.03 4.74 41.16
CA ILE A 1113 -41.87 4.23 41.87
C ILE A 1113 -40.70 5.17 41.58
N THR A 1114 -40.20 5.84 42.61
CA THR A 1114 -39.00 6.68 42.51
C THR A 1114 -37.74 5.83 42.55
N VAL A 1115 -36.93 5.93 41.51
CA VAL A 1115 -35.61 5.29 41.42
C VAL A 1115 -34.53 6.33 41.69
N LYS A 1116 -33.86 6.21 42.83
CA LYS A 1116 -32.76 7.07 43.24
C LYS A 1116 -31.46 6.58 42.63
N LEU A 1117 -30.89 7.38 41.73
CA LEU A 1117 -29.60 7.16 41.07
C LEU A 1117 -28.58 8.17 41.61
N ARG A 1118 -27.29 8.02 41.26
CA ARG A 1118 -26.25 8.95 41.70
C ARG A 1118 -26.47 10.34 41.12
N GLY A 1119 -26.91 10.44 39.86
CA GLY A 1119 -27.10 11.72 39.19
C GLY A 1119 -28.51 12.31 39.29
N GLY A 1120 -29.46 11.67 39.97
CA GLY A 1120 -30.81 12.19 40.18
C GLY A 1120 -31.88 11.12 40.37
N ASP A 1121 -33.14 11.56 40.47
CA ASP A 1121 -34.29 10.67 40.64
C ASP A 1121 -35.04 10.49 39.31
N LEU A 1122 -35.41 9.25 38.99
CA LEU A 1122 -36.34 8.90 37.91
C LEU A 1122 -37.66 8.37 38.50
N ILE A 1123 -38.77 8.57 37.81
CA ILE A 1123 -40.09 8.05 38.21
C ILE A 1123 -40.51 7.00 37.18
N VAL A 1124 -40.76 5.78 37.65
CA VAL A 1124 -41.21 4.67 36.83
C VAL A 1124 -42.60 4.25 37.24
N ARG A 1125 -43.50 4.06 36.28
CA ARG A 1125 -44.81 3.45 36.49
C ARG A 1125 -44.94 2.19 35.63
N TYR A 1126 -44.96 1.03 36.28
CA TYR A 1126 -45.25 -0.25 35.63
C TYR A 1126 -46.75 -0.54 35.69
N ARG A 1127 -47.40 -0.55 34.53
CA ARG A 1127 -48.87 -0.60 34.42
C ARG A 1127 -49.43 -2.02 34.44
N SER A 1128 -50.72 -2.13 34.77
CA SER A 1128 -51.45 -3.40 34.71
C SER A 1128 -51.44 -4.06 33.33
N ASP A 1129 -51.41 -3.27 32.24
CA ASP A 1129 -51.32 -3.75 30.85
C ASP A 1129 -49.91 -4.20 30.43
N GLY A 1130 -48.94 -4.16 31.34
CA GLY A 1130 -47.56 -4.58 31.10
C GLY A 1130 -46.65 -3.48 30.56
N ARG A 1131 -47.17 -2.28 30.24
CA ARG A 1131 -46.35 -1.17 29.74
C ARG A 1131 -45.60 -0.45 30.86
N VAL A 1132 -44.43 0.10 30.54
CA VAL A 1132 -43.58 0.82 31.48
C VAL A 1132 -43.39 2.27 31.04
N ILE A 1133 -43.90 3.19 31.87
CA ILE A 1133 -43.75 4.63 31.66
C ILE A 1133 -42.58 5.14 32.50
N LEU A 1134 -41.68 5.89 31.88
CA LEU A 1134 -40.49 6.44 32.51
C LEU A 1134 -40.49 7.97 32.40
N THR A 1135 -40.55 8.65 33.54
CA THR A 1135 -40.52 10.12 33.65
C THR A 1135 -39.25 10.59 34.34
N GLY A 1136 -38.63 11.64 33.84
CA GLY A 1136 -37.41 12.19 34.41
C GLY A 1136 -37.14 13.62 33.98
N ASN A 1137 -36.20 14.27 34.67
CA ASN A 1137 -35.70 15.58 34.24
C ASN A 1137 -34.90 15.46 32.94
N VAL A 1138 -34.97 16.50 32.11
CA VAL A 1138 -34.15 16.64 30.90
C VAL A 1138 -33.53 18.02 30.89
N GLN A 1139 -32.21 18.08 30.76
CA GLN A 1139 -31.47 19.33 30.86
C GLN A 1139 -30.50 19.49 29.71
N LYS A 1140 -30.54 20.67 29.08
CA LYS A 1140 -29.50 21.12 28.17
C LYS A 1140 -28.32 21.62 29.01
N ILE A 1141 -27.14 21.04 28.78
CA ILE A 1141 -25.90 21.46 29.46
C ILE A 1141 -25.29 22.62 28.67
N TYR A 1142 -25.02 22.42 27.39
CA TYR A 1142 -24.53 23.46 26.49
C TYR A 1142 -24.81 23.13 25.02
N GLU A 1143 -24.63 24.11 24.15
CA GLU A 1143 -24.70 23.99 22.69
C GLU A 1143 -23.44 24.61 22.07
N GLY A 1144 -22.97 24.04 20.97
CA GLY A 1144 -21.77 24.53 20.31
C GLY A 1144 -21.64 24.03 18.88
N LYS A 1145 -20.51 24.37 18.27
CA LYS A 1145 -20.12 23.90 16.94
C LYS A 1145 -18.78 23.18 17.03
N VAL A 1146 -18.64 22.10 16.29
CA VAL A 1146 -17.35 21.42 16.07
C VAL A 1146 -17.04 21.38 14.59
N ALA A 1147 -15.77 21.58 14.27
CA ALA A 1147 -15.24 21.26 12.95
C ALA A 1147 -14.94 19.77 12.90
N PHE A 1148 -15.45 19.07 11.90
CA PHE A 1148 -15.31 17.63 11.72
C PHE A 1148 -14.88 17.26 10.31
#